data_AF-A0A919PJ14-F1
#
_entry.id   AF-A0A919PJ14-F1
#
_cell.length_a   1.000
_cell.length_b   1.000
_cell.length_c   1.000
_cell.angle_alpha   90.00
_cell.angle_beta   90.00
_cell.angle_gamma   90.00
#
_symmetry.space_group_name_H-M   'P 1'
#
loop_
_entity.id
_entity.type
_entity.pdbx_description
1 polymer ?
#
loop_
_entity_poly.entity_id
_entity_poly.type
_entity_poly.pdbx_seq_one_letter_code
_entity_poly.pdbx_strand_id
1 'polypeptide(L)'
;MQDRERVAAGPGEGVVDRLAGAWISTRSESFVFSDPLTVAAATLLRMTAGMAAGMAWEDGERERWWSRAAALEHGLERPDWDAVAARAERVADLSPPQLSWLIAKGPEAPAKAVLGWPLQLMWRRQRADLGRVAVARFELDALGFALKEAAEQPDLLGSVVLPFRAPEVAELVAGWLGHLGSARLWARLWFRRHAGFAARALAPVAGGRPGRARRQAEEALRHLAGEPAPAPARTVVPAAWTLPRIRLAGGGTMPRRDVARLVEALTRARLADPPEPPPGDPAPAHGGPPLAVASAAAVQPLVHPPDPDTEKLLAECEPGSLAGFGRWLLSQWLADGMPPAQAWVVPAQAHVGDDATMDVLAPLVRTWPAGGRWERSRHGVAVLATVGTDVALRHVLAMEGRISGGPTKDRVGDYLAQAAARRGLSVPQLADRLADPHGLDTGVTLHYGPRAFRVAVDEHLTPFAVDAGGRRLARPPRPGVRDTEPGAHQQFLRLKRHLRVTAAAHTARLERDMFAHRLRPARHVTAVLLPHPVLGPIARRLLWAQYGPGHRLIRALRIAEDGSFADLHDATATVAGDAPLGIAHPAELRGDRARWARIFTDYEILQPFPQVHRPAVALTGAQRTATSLAGFGPVPTREVIALMHRDGWRGNAYDLEQDTHTQLARDLGGGLTLLVELDPGLARSAHIVSHQQRITELWADHAWSEHWQPTRQIPMGRCDPAALSEALVEVYGLRG
;
A
#
# COMPACT_ATOMS: atom_id res chain seq x y z
N MET A 1 -25.82 45.75 15.61
CA MET A 1 -25.92 46.67 14.45
C MET A 1 -24.72 46.34 13.56
N GLN A 2 -24.70 45.13 12.98
CA GLN A 2 -25.19 44.79 11.63
C GLN A 2 -24.48 45.60 10.54
N ASP A 3 -23.95 44.84 9.57
CA ASP A 3 -23.22 45.23 8.36
C ASP A 3 -21.74 45.59 8.49
N ARG A 4 -20.88 44.59 8.26
CA ARG A 4 -19.89 44.56 7.15
C ARG A 4 -18.96 43.36 7.30
N GLU A 5 -19.25 42.29 6.56
CA GLU A 5 -18.24 41.38 6.00
C GLU A 5 -18.92 40.47 4.96
N ARG A 6 -19.39 41.09 3.86
CA ARG A 6 -19.57 40.35 2.61
C ARG A 6 -18.20 40.21 1.99
N VAL A 7 -17.59 39.04 2.17
CA VAL A 7 -16.49 38.58 1.31
C VAL A 7 -17.00 38.64 -0.13
N ALA A 8 -16.30 39.43 -0.96
CA ALA A 8 -16.62 39.59 -2.36
C ALA A 8 -16.42 38.24 -3.08
N ALA A 9 -17.51 37.57 -3.39
CA ALA A 9 -17.53 36.45 -4.32
C ALA A 9 -16.94 36.93 -5.66
N GLY A 10 -15.92 36.23 -6.16
CA GLY A 10 -15.35 36.55 -7.46
C GLY A 10 -16.41 36.45 -8.56
N PRO A 11 -16.28 37.18 -9.70
CA PRO A 11 -17.30 37.22 -10.76
C PRO A 11 -17.67 35.86 -11.38
N GLY A 12 -16.97 34.77 -11.03
CA GLY A 12 -17.28 33.40 -11.43
C GLY A 12 -18.19 32.59 -10.48
N GLU A 13 -18.19 32.84 -9.16
CA GLU A 13 -18.95 32.02 -8.19
C GLU A 13 -20.46 32.13 -8.40
N GLY A 14 -20.98 33.35 -8.58
CA GLY A 14 -22.41 33.56 -8.83
C GLY A 14 -22.90 33.05 -10.20
N VAL A 15 -22.02 32.67 -11.12
CA VAL A 15 -22.39 32.04 -12.41
C VAL A 15 -22.44 30.53 -12.25
N VAL A 16 -21.55 29.94 -11.44
CA VAL A 16 -21.55 28.51 -11.12
C VAL A 16 -22.82 28.13 -10.37
N ASP A 17 -23.17 28.88 -9.30
CA ASP A 17 -24.39 28.63 -8.52
C ASP A 17 -25.66 28.78 -9.36
N ARG A 18 -25.71 29.78 -10.26
CA ARG A 18 -26.86 29.99 -11.15
C ARG A 18 -26.99 28.91 -12.21
N LEU A 19 -25.91 28.43 -12.81
CA LEU A 19 -25.98 27.43 -13.88
C LEU A 19 -26.17 26.01 -13.33
N ALA A 20 -25.48 25.65 -12.24
CA ALA A 20 -25.67 24.37 -11.57
C ALA A 20 -27.04 24.31 -10.89
N GLY A 21 -27.44 25.38 -10.19
CA GLY A 21 -28.76 25.52 -9.58
C GLY A 21 -29.91 25.55 -10.59
N ALA A 22 -29.74 26.19 -11.75
CA ALA A 22 -30.75 26.15 -12.82
C ALA A 22 -30.95 24.74 -13.38
N TRP A 23 -29.87 23.96 -13.56
CA TRP A 23 -29.98 22.56 -13.98
C TRP A 23 -30.72 21.70 -12.93
N ILE A 24 -30.40 21.87 -11.65
CA ILE A 24 -31.06 21.18 -10.53
C ILE A 24 -32.57 21.53 -10.49
N SER A 25 -32.91 22.81 -10.58
CA SER A 25 -34.29 23.32 -10.55
C SER A 25 -35.14 22.83 -11.72
N THR A 26 -34.57 22.68 -12.92
CA THR A 26 -35.31 22.15 -14.09
C THR A 26 -35.65 20.66 -13.98
N ARG A 27 -35.11 19.92 -13.01
CA ARG A 27 -35.40 18.50 -12.78
C ARG A 27 -36.45 18.25 -11.68
N SER A 28 -36.71 19.24 -10.83
CA SER A 28 -37.65 19.14 -9.70
C SER A 28 -39.10 19.50 -10.05
N GLU A 29 -39.36 20.15 -11.19
CA GLU A 29 -40.72 20.53 -11.59
C GLU A 29 -41.20 19.76 -12.83
N SER A 30 -42.19 18.89 -12.60
CA SER A 30 -42.97 18.20 -13.63
C SER A 30 -43.94 19.16 -14.30
N PHE A 31 -43.49 20.06 -15.18
CA PHE A 31 -44.40 20.86 -16.01
C PHE A 31 -44.61 20.25 -17.40
N VAL A 32 -45.85 19.86 -17.66
CA VAL A 32 -46.40 19.46 -18.95
C VAL A 32 -46.78 20.73 -19.72
N PHE A 33 -46.10 21.04 -20.84
CA PHE A 33 -46.68 21.44 -22.13
C PHE A 33 -45.59 21.85 -23.17
N SER A 34 -45.77 21.36 -24.40
CA SER A 34 -45.19 21.78 -25.70
C SER A 34 -43.65 21.88 -25.87
N ASP A 35 -43.12 20.88 -26.57
CA ASP A 35 -41.82 20.77 -27.27
C ASP A 35 -40.53 21.23 -26.52
N PRO A 36 -40.08 20.48 -25.51
CA PRO A 36 -38.90 20.80 -24.68
C PRO A 36 -37.55 20.60 -25.39
N LEU A 37 -37.50 20.00 -26.57
CA LEU A 37 -36.23 19.71 -27.26
C LEU A 37 -35.61 20.95 -27.92
N THR A 38 -36.40 21.93 -28.35
CA THR A 38 -35.90 23.06 -29.16
C THR A 38 -35.35 24.21 -28.31
N VAL A 39 -35.99 24.55 -27.18
CA VAL A 39 -35.56 25.63 -26.27
C VAL A 39 -34.38 25.20 -25.38
N ALA A 40 -34.39 23.95 -24.90
CA ALA A 40 -33.26 23.37 -24.20
C ALA A 40 -32.05 23.23 -25.13
N ALA A 41 -32.24 22.76 -26.37
CA ALA A 41 -31.15 22.67 -27.35
C ALA A 41 -30.58 24.05 -27.71
N ALA A 42 -31.40 25.08 -27.94
CA ALA A 42 -30.93 26.43 -28.26
C ALA A 42 -30.16 27.10 -27.10
N THR A 43 -30.57 26.84 -25.85
CA THR A 43 -29.87 27.31 -24.64
C THR A 43 -28.54 26.56 -24.46
N LEU A 44 -28.54 25.24 -24.66
CA LEU A 44 -27.33 24.40 -24.63
C LEU A 44 -26.34 24.75 -25.75
N LEU A 45 -26.82 25.06 -26.96
CA LEU A 45 -26.01 25.52 -28.11
C LEU A 45 -25.40 26.91 -27.87
N ARG A 46 -26.10 27.82 -27.18
CA ARG A 46 -25.53 29.12 -26.78
C ARG A 46 -24.51 28.98 -25.65
N MET A 47 -24.60 27.94 -24.81
CA MET A 47 -23.64 27.68 -23.74
C MET A 47 -22.31 27.08 -24.22
N THR A 48 -22.30 26.39 -25.36
CA THR A 48 -21.10 25.77 -25.96
C THR A 48 -20.44 26.63 -27.06
N ALA A 49 -21.17 27.58 -27.64
CA ALA A 49 -20.64 28.49 -28.65
C ALA A 49 -19.47 29.33 -28.09
N GLY A 50 -18.27 29.14 -28.63
CA GLY A 50 -17.09 29.93 -28.30
C GLY A 50 -16.22 29.42 -27.15
N MET A 51 -16.38 28.16 -26.69
CA MET A 51 -15.48 27.55 -25.71
C MET A 51 -14.13 27.16 -26.34
N ALA A 52 -13.28 28.14 -26.64
CA ALA A 52 -11.92 27.89 -27.10
C ALA A 52 -11.08 27.18 -26.03
N ALA A 53 -10.26 26.22 -26.45
CA ALA A 53 -9.28 25.60 -25.57
C ALA A 53 -8.28 26.66 -25.09
N GLY A 54 -7.98 26.65 -23.79
CA GLY A 54 -7.01 27.55 -23.18
C GLY A 54 -6.17 26.85 -22.13
N MET A 55 -5.23 27.58 -21.54
CA MET A 55 -4.48 27.12 -20.37
C MET A 55 -4.61 28.14 -19.24
N ALA A 56 -4.56 27.66 -18.00
CA ALA A 56 -4.41 28.51 -16.83
C ALA A 56 -3.41 27.82 -15.92
N TRP A 57 -2.16 28.28 -15.85
CA TRP A 57 -1.08 27.77 -14.98
C TRP A 57 -1.21 28.33 -13.55
N GLU A 58 -0.79 27.57 -12.53
CA GLU A 58 -0.59 28.08 -11.17
C GLU A 58 0.81 28.72 -11.06
N ASP A 59 1.01 29.58 -10.05
CA ASP A 59 2.28 30.30 -9.89
C ASP A 59 3.49 29.35 -9.79
N GLY A 60 4.44 29.54 -10.70
CA GLY A 60 5.67 28.74 -10.83
C GLY A 60 5.47 27.29 -11.25
N GLU A 61 4.26 26.86 -11.60
CA GLU A 61 3.96 25.45 -11.92
C GLU A 61 4.62 25.00 -13.21
N ARG A 62 4.56 25.84 -14.25
CA ARG A 62 5.17 25.55 -15.55
C ARG A 62 6.68 25.39 -15.42
N GLU A 63 7.34 26.25 -14.65
CA GLU A 63 8.77 26.20 -14.39
C GLU A 63 9.15 24.94 -13.59
N ARG A 64 8.33 24.57 -12.59
CA ARG A 64 8.51 23.30 -11.85
C ARG A 64 8.40 22.10 -12.77
N TRP A 65 7.42 22.07 -13.66
CA TRP A 65 7.25 20.98 -14.63
C TRP A 65 8.40 20.92 -15.62
N TRP A 66 8.84 22.08 -16.13
CA TRP A 66 9.99 22.18 -17.02
C TRP A 66 11.29 21.72 -16.37
N SER A 67 11.49 21.99 -15.07
CA SER A 67 12.69 21.56 -14.34
C SER A 67 12.93 20.04 -14.34
N ARG A 68 11.88 19.25 -14.63
CA ARG A 68 11.95 17.79 -14.79
C ARG A 68 12.71 17.36 -16.05
N ALA A 69 12.90 18.25 -17.02
CA ALA A 69 13.68 17.97 -18.22
C ALA A 69 15.08 17.45 -17.87
N ALA A 70 15.73 18.02 -16.85
CA ALA A 70 17.03 17.55 -16.37
C ALA A 70 17.04 16.10 -15.87
N ALA A 71 15.90 15.58 -15.36
CA ALA A 71 15.78 14.19 -14.94
C ALA A 71 15.61 13.21 -16.12
N LEU A 72 15.13 13.71 -17.27
CA LEU A 72 15.04 12.96 -18.54
C LEU A 72 16.34 13.02 -19.34
N GLU A 73 17.28 13.87 -18.94
CA GLU A 73 18.61 13.94 -19.51
C GLU A 73 19.48 12.81 -18.94
N HIS A 74 19.54 11.69 -19.67
CA HIS A 74 20.36 10.54 -19.30
C HIS A 74 21.84 10.69 -19.66
N GLY A 75 22.26 11.82 -20.24
CA GLY A 75 23.64 12.01 -20.73
C GLY A 75 24.04 11.08 -21.89
N LEU A 76 23.07 10.43 -22.53
CA LEU A 76 23.26 9.51 -23.66
C LEU A 76 23.24 10.20 -25.02
N GLU A 77 22.99 11.50 -25.05
CA GLU A 77 22.91 12.30 -26.27
C GLU A 77 24.14 12.13 -27.15
N ARG A 78 23.91 11.94 -28.45
CA ARG A 78 24.95 11.82 -29.45
C ARG A 78 24.75 12.85 -30.56
N PRO A 79 25.83 13.29 -31.24
CA PRO A 79 25.73 14.31 -32.28
C PRO A 79 24.79 13.97 -33.45
N ASP A 80 24.50 12.69 -33.68
CA ASP A 80 23.65 12.21 -34.76
C ASP A 80 22.16 12.18 -34.40
N TRP A 81 21.79 12.39 -33.14
CA TRP A 81 20.39 12.27 -32.69
C TRP A 81 19.46 13.29 -33.33
N ASP A 82 19.94 14.50 -33.61
CA ASP A 82 19.16 15.50 -34.37
C ASP A 82 18.76 14.97 -35.76
N ALA A 83 19.70 14.33 -36.46
CA ALA A 83 19.48 13.77 -37.78
C ALA A 83 18.58 12.54 -37.74
N VAL A 84 18.70 11.71 -36.70
CA VAL A 84 17.80 10.55 -36.47
C VAL A 84 16.38 11.03 -36.18
N ALA A 85 16.22 12.00 -35.28
CA ALA A 85 14.92 12.57 -34.94
C ALA A 85 14.23 13.23 -36.14
N ALA A 86 14.98 13.92 -36.99
CA ALA A 86 14.45 14.55 -38.19
C ALA A 86 13.94 13.54 -39.26
N ARG A 87 14.43 12.29 -39.22
CA ARG A 87 14.06 11.23 -40.17
C ARG A 87 13.03 10.23 -39.61
N ALA A 88 12.76 10.27 -38.30
CA ALA A 88 11.82 9.37 -37.67
C ALA A 88 10.39 9.62 -38.19
N GLU A 89 9.71 8.56 -38.61
CA GLU A 89 8.32 8.63 -39.09
C GLU A 89 7.33 8.07 -38.05
N ARG A 90 7.84 7.28 -37.09
CA ARG A 90 7.08 6.67 -35.98
C ARG A 90 7.92 6.61 -34.70
N VAL A 91 7.27 6.41 -33.55
CA VAL A 91 7.94 6.29 -32.23
C VAL A 91 8.98 5.18 -32.21
N ALA A 92 8.67 4.04 -32.86
CA ALA A 92 9.54 2.87 -32.89
C ALA A 92 10.87 3.11 -33.63
N ASP A 93 10.99 4.19 -34.41
CA ASP A 93 12.23 4.58 -35.06
C ASP A 93 13.20 5.28 -34.09
N LEU A 94 12.71 5.65 -32.90
CA LEU A 94 13.47 6.28 -31.82
C LEU A 94 13.63 5.30 -30.66
N SER A 95 14.85 5.20 -30.13
CA SER A 95 15.06 4.54 -28.85
C SER A 95 14.43 5.35 -27.70
N PRO A 96 14.04 4.72 -26.58
CA PRO A 96 13.47 5.43 -25.44
C PRO A 96 14.33 6.60 -24.90
N PRO A 97 15.68 6.52 -24.86
CA PRO A 97 16.52 7.67 -24.53
C PRO A 97 16.44 8.81 -25.55
N GLN A 98 16.38 8.51 -26.85
CA GLN A 98 16.25 9.51 -27.92
C GLN A 98 14.91 10.23 -27.83
N LEU A 99 13.83 9.50 -27.54
CA LEU A 99 12.51 10.08 -27.35
C LEU A 99 12.47 11.05 -26.16
N SER A 100 13.03 10.63 -25.02
CA SER A 100 13.10 11.45 -23.81
C SER A 100 13.88 12.73 -24.04
N TRP A 101 15.04 12.63 -24.70
CA TRP A 101 15.84 13.79 -25.11
C TRP A 101 15.10 14.70 -26.09
N LEU A 102 14.40 14.14 -27.09
CA LEU A 102 13.72 14.91 -28.12
C LEU A 102 12.64 15.81 -27.51
N ILE A 103 11.84 15.26 -26.61
CA ILE A 103 10.79 16.00 -25.89
C ILE A 103 11.40 17.01 -24.91
N ALA A 104 12.46 16.63 -24.19
CA ALA A 104 13.10 17.50 -23.21
C ALA A 104 13.82 18.71 -23.83
N LYS A 105 14.60 18.51 -24.90
CA LYS A 105 15.43 19.58 -25.49
C LYS A 105 15.75 19.47 -26.99
N GLY A 106 15.36 18.39 -27.67
CA GLY A 106 15.63 18.23 -29.11
C GLY A 106 14.84 19.20 -30.01
N PRO A 107 15.01 19.17 -31.34
CA PRO A 107 14.42 20.13 -32.27
C PRO A 107 12.88 20.19 -32.21
N GLU A 108 12.31 21.39 -32.29
CA GLU A 108 10.87 21.61 -32.01
C GLU A 108 9.93 20.88 -32.98
N ALA A 109 10.19 20.93 -34.29
CA ALA A 109 9.30 20.32 -35.28
C ALA A 109 9.20 18.78 -35.16
N PRO A 110 10.31 18.02 -35.09
CA PRO A 110 10.24 16.59 -34.79
C PRO A 110 9.62 16.30 -33.42
N ALA A 111 9.93 17.09 -32.39
CA ALA A 111 9.38 16.85 -31.05
C ALA A 111 7.85 17.01 -31.01
N LYS A 112 7.29 18.01 -31.69
CA LYS A 112 5.82 18.18 -31.82
C LYS A 112 5.18 17.04 -32.61
N ALA A 113 5.83 16.54 -33.66
CA ALA A 113 5.31 15.42 -34.45
C ALA A 113 5.12 14.16 -33.59
N VAL A 114 6.04 13.91 -32.63
CA VAL A 114 5.98 12.74 -31.76
C VAL A 114 4.82 12.78 -30.75
N LEU A 115 4.32 13.97 -30.37
CA LEU A 115 3.17 14.10 -29.46
C LEU A 115 1.90 13.46 -30.05
N GLY A 116 1.79 13.37 -31.38
CA GLY A 116 0.68 12.70 -32.06
C GLY A 116 0.74 11.17 -32.00
N TRP A 117 1.88 10.59 -31.63
CA TRP A 117 2.09 9.16 -31.68
C TRP A 117 1.75 8.44 -30.34
N PRO A 118 1.47 7.12 -30.33
CA PRO A 118 1.31 6.36 -29.09
C PRO A 118 2.65 6.11 -28.40
N LEU A 119 2.88 6.72 -27.24
CA LEU A 119 4.11 6.53 -26.45
C LEU A 119 4.06 5.33 -25.50
N GLN A 120 3.27 4.29 -25.85
CA GLN A 120 3.06 3.11 -24.99
C GLN A 120 4.34 2.30 -24.74
N LEU A 121 5.38 2.53 -25.56
CA LEU A 121 6.71 1.94 -25.46
C LEU A 121 7.58 2.57 -24.34
N MET A 122 7.14 3.68 -23.76
CA MET A 122 7.83 4.34 -22.65
C MET A 122 7.45 3.72 -21.30
N TRP A 123 8.42 3.64 -20.39
CA TRP A 123 8.23 3.08 -19.06
C TRP A 123 7.31 3.95 -18.20
N ARG A 124 6.58 3.31 -17.27
CA ARG A 124 5.48 3.94 -16.52
C ARG A 124 5.91 5.19 -15.75
N ARG A 125 7.12 5.25 -15.19
CA ARG A 125 7.56 6.37 -14.33
C ARG A 125 8.02 7.57 -15.15
N GLN A 126 8.84 7.39 -16.19
CA GLN A 126 9.21 8.50 -17.08
C GLN A 126 8.03 9.11 -17.81
N ARG A 127 6.96 8.36 -18.12
CA ARG A 127 5.77 8.92 -18.80
C ARG A 127 5.16 10.11 -18.07
N ALA A 128 5.18 10.14 -16.73
CA ALA A 128 4.66 11.26 -15.96
C ALA A 128 5.54 12.52 -16.10
N ASP A 129 6.87 12.35 -15.98
CA ASP A 129 7.82 13.45 -16.12
C ASP A 129 7.90 13.96 -17.56
N LEU A 130 7.97 13.06 -18.52
CA LEU A 130 7.89 13.34 -19.96
C LEU A 130 6.60 14.08 -20.28
N GLY A 131 5.48 13.65 -19.71
CA GLY A 131 4.18 14.28 -19.86
C GLY A 131 4.18 15.73 -19.37
N ARG A 132 4.70 15.97 -18.16
CA ARG A 132 4.82 17.32 -17.58
C ARG A 132 5.75 18.22 -18.39
N VAL A 133 6.90 17.70 -18.82
CA VAL A 133 7.86 18.45 -19.65
C VAL A 133 7.25 18.79 -21.00
N ALA A 134 6.56 17.85 -21.65
CA ALA A 134 5.87 18.08 -22.92
C ALA A 134 4.79 19.16 -22.79
N VAL A 135 3.95 19.10 -21.74
CA VAL A 135 2.92 20.13 -21.51
C VAL A 135 3.54 21.49 -21.18
N ALA A 136 4.61 21.54 -20.38
CA ALA A 136 5.29 22.79 -20.05
C ALA A 136 6.00 23.43 -21.25
N ARG A 137 6.50 22.61 -22.19
CA ARG A 137 7.24 23.03 -23.38
C ARG A 137 6.33 23.42 -24.54
N PHE A 138 5.33 22.61 -24.83
CA PHE A 138 4.50 22.73 -26.03
C PHE A 138 3.10 23.28 -25.75
N GLU A 139 2.73 23.44 -24.48
CA GLU A 139 1.49 24.11 -24.06
C GLU A 139 0.24 23.52 -24.76
N LEU A 140 -0.55 24.35 -25.45
CA LEU A 140 -1.78 23.92 -26.14
C LEU A 140 -1.54 22.86 -27.21
N ASP A 141 -0.37 22.85 -27.86
CA ASP A 141 -0.02 21.84 -28.86
C ASP A 141 0.05 20.42 -28.24
N ALA A 142 0.27 20.32 -26.91
CA ALA A 142 0.29 19.07 -26.18
C ALA A 142 -1.10 18.61 -25.67
N LEU A 143 -2.20 19.34 -25.93
CA LEU A 143 -3.52 18.99 -25.39
C LEU A 143 -3.98 17.58 -25.79
N GLY A 144 -3.87 17.24 -27.09
CA GLY A 144 -4.27 15.91 -27.58
C GLY A 144 -3.43 14.78 -26.97
N PHE A 145 -2.13 15.04 -26.78
CA PHE A 145 -1.20 14.13 -26.11
C PHE A 145 -1.57 13.95 -24.63
N ALA A 146 -1.77 15.06 -23.90
CA ALA A 146 -2.14 15.05 -22.49
C ALA A 146 -3.45 14.30 -22.21
N LEU A 147 -4.47 14.50 -23.05
CA LEU A 147 -5.75 13.78 -22.97
C LEU A 147 -5.57 12.28 -23.14
N LYS A 148 -4.78 11.85 -24.12
CA LYS A 148 -4.52 10.43 -24.41
C LYS A 148 -3.77 9.75 -23.27
N GLU A 149 -2.68 10.36 -22.81
CA GLU A 149 -1.88 9.85 -21.67
C GLU A 149 -2.72 9.74 -20.40
N ALA A 150 -3.47 10.81 -20.07
CA ALA A 150 -4.30 10.85 -18.88
C ALA A 150 -5.49 9.88 -18.94
N ALA A 151 -6.06 9.62 -20.12
CA ALA A 151 -7.12 8.63 -20.28
C ALA A 151 -6.60 7.19 -20.12
N GLU A 152 -5.35 6.92 -20.53
CA GLU A 152 -4.74 5.59 -20.44
C GLU A 152 -4.41 5.21 -18.98
N GLN A 153 -3.80 6.13 -18.22
CA GLN A 153 -3.44 5.90 -16.81
C GLN A 153 -3.85 7.07 -15.91
N PRO A 154 -5.14 7.24 -15.61
CA PRO A 154 -5.67 8.40 -14.88
C PRO A 154 -4.99 8.70 -13.54
N ASP A 155 -4.66 7.67 -12.76
CA ASP A 155 -4.03 7.88 -11.45
C ASP A 155 -2.59 8.39 -11.55
N LEU A 156 -1.85 7.94 -12.57
CA LEU A 156 -0.43 8.27 -12.75
C LEU A 156 -0.24 9.54 -13.58
N LEU A 157 -0.99 9.68 -14.66
CA LEU A 157 -0.81 10.70 -15.69
C LEU A 157 -1.87 11.79 -15.63
N GLY A 158 -2.93 11.66 -14.82
CA GLY A 158 -4.02 12.65 -14.77
C GLY A 158 -3.60 14.05 -14.34
N SER A 159 -2.43 14.22 -13.70
CA SER A 159 -1.91 15.55 -13.38
C SER A 159 -1.60 16.40 -14.63
N VAL A 160 -1.26 15.78 -15.77
CA VAL A 160 -0.83 16.51 -16.98
C VAL A 160 -1.96 17.33 -17.62
N VAL A 161 -3.23 17.04 -17.30
CA VAL A 161 -4.38 17.80 -17.83
C VAL A 161 -4.76 19.01 -16.97
N LEU A 162 -4.17 19.18 -15.78
CA LEU A 162 -4.53 20.25 -14.84
C LEU A 162 -4.51 21.66 -15.44
N PRO A 163 -3.49 22.06 -16.23
CA PRO A 163 -3.42 23.41 -16.77
C PRO A 163 -4.44 23.67 -17.89
N PHE A 164 -4.95 22.62 -18.57
CA PHE A 164 -5.78 22.76 -19.75
C PHE A 164 -7.24 23.06 -19.40
N ARG A 165 -7.81 24.01 -20.14
CA ARG A 165 -9.22 24.40 -20.09
C ARG A 165 -9.86 24.07 -21.45
N ALA A 166 -10.33 22.83 -21.61
CA ALA A 166 -10.97 22.35 -22.83
C ALA A 166 -12.18 21.44 -22.51
N PRO A 167 -13.24 21.41 -23.34
CA PRO A 167 -14.44 20.60 -23.07
C PRO A 167 -14.13 19.11 -22.92
N GLU A 168 -13.23 18.57 -23.73
CA GLU A 168 -12.80 17.17 -23.72
C GLU A 168 -12.11 16.81 -22.40
N VAL A 169 -11.38 17.75 -21.80
CA VAL A 169 -10.78 17.58 -20.47
C VAL A 169 -11.89 17.53 -19.41
N ALA A 170 -12.89 18.42 -19.50
CA ALA A 170 -14.02 18.43 -18.56
C ALA A 170 -14.77 17.09 -18.54
N GLU A 171 -15.06 16.53 -19.72
CA GLU A 171 -15.70 15.22 -19.86
C GLU A 171 -14.83 14.08 -19.31
N LEU A 172 -13.52 14.11 -19.61
CA LEU A 172 -12.57 13.11 -19.13
C LEU A 172 -12.50 13.10 -17.60
N VAL A 173 -12.29 14.26 -16.97
CA VAL A 173 -12.12 14.38 -15.51
C VAL A 173 -13.43 14.19 -14.75
N ALA A 174 -14.59 14.50 -15.34
CA ALA A 174 -15.90 14.15 -14.76
C ALA A 174 -16.02 12.65 -14.53
N GLY A 175 -15.44 11.84 -15.43
CA GLY A 175 -15.39 10.40 -15.27
C GLY A 175 -14.54 9.88 -14.12
N TRP A 176 -13.68 10.72 -13.53
CA TRP A 176 -12.75 10.34 -12.47
C TRP A 176 -13.25 10.65 -11.05
N LEU A 177 -14.38 11.34 -10.88
CA LEU A 177 -14.91 11.63 -9.53
C LEU A 177 -15.25 10.38 -8.72
N GLY A 178 -15.60 9.28 -9.39
CA GLY A 178 -15.80 7.96 -8.77
C GLY A 178 -14.53 7.10 -8.65
N HIS A 179 -13.35 7.61 -9.05
CA HIS A 179 -12.10 6.85 -9.03
C HIS A 179 -11.55 6.71 -7.60
N LEU A 180 -10.81 5.64 -7.33
CA LEU A 180 -10.34 5.28 -5.98
C LEU A 180 -8.83 5.51 -5.79
N GLY A 181 -8.26 6.41 -6.60
CA GLY A 181 -6.86 6.82 -6.58
C GLY A 181 -6.70 8.30 -6.92
N SER A 182 -5.49 8.69 -7.31
CA SER A 182 -5.14 10.09 -7.59
C SER A 182 -5.94 10.72 -8.73
N ALA A 183 -6.54 9.94 -9.64
CA ALA A 183 -7.41 10.47 -10.70
C ALA A 183 -8.56 11.32 -10.13
N ARG A 184 -9.09 10.92 -8.97
CA ARG A 184 -10.16 11.68 -8.31
C ARG A 184 -9.65 13.00 -7.74
N LEU A 185 -8.44 13.02 -7.17
CA LEU A 185 -7.78 14.26 -6.75
C LEU A 185 -7.59 15.19 -7.95
N TRP A 186 -7.07 14.66 -9.07
CA TRP A 186 -6.86 15.43 -10.29
C TRP A 186 -8.17 16.04 -10.80
N ALA A 187 -9.27 15.29 -10.79
CA ALA A 187 -10.58 15.82 -11.14
C ALA A 187 -11.04 16.96 -10.22
N ARG A 188 -10.94 16.80 -8.90
CA ARG A 188 -11.34 17.84 -7.95
C ARG A 188 -10.47 19.09 -8.06
N LEU A 189 -9.15 18.93 -8.21
CA LEU A 189 -8.23 20.05 -8.44
C LEU A 189 -8.55 20.77 -9.75
N TRP A 190 -8.83 20.02 -10.82
CA TRP A 190 -9.25 20.58 -12.09
C TRP A 190 -10.59 21.34 -11.97
N PHE A 191 -11.59 20.76 -11.29
CA PHE A 191 -12.88 21.41 -11.05
C PHE A 191 -12.74 22.68 -10.21
N ARG A 192 -11.88 22.66 -9.18
CA ARG A 192 -11.59 23.86 -8.37
C ARG A 192 -10.95 24.96 -9.21
N ARG A 193 -9.99 24.60 -10.08
CA ARG A 193 -9.25 25.52 -10.96
C ARG A 193 -10.09 26.07 -12.12
N HIS A 194 -11.06 25.29 -12.62
CA HIS A 194 -11.83 25.58 -13.83
C HIS A 194 -13.36 25.55 -13.64
N ALA A 195 -13.87 25.78 -12.42
CA ALA A 195 -15.29 25.56 -12.05
C ALA A 195 -16.32 26.14 -13.03
N GLY A 196 -16.20 27.43 -13.37
CA GLY A 196 -17.14 28.10 -14.29
C GLY A 196 -17.03 27.61 -15.74
N PHE A 197 -15.87 27.11 -16.16
CA PHE A 197 -15.72 26.49 -17.46
C PHE A 197 -16.30 25.06 -17.46
N ALA A 198 -16.00 24.29 -16.40
CA ALA A 198 -16.50 22.93 -16.21
C ALA A 198 -18.03 22.86 -16.24
N ALA A 199 -18.72 23.76 -15.53
CA ALA A 199 -20.18 23.81 -15.50
C ALA A 199 -20.78 24.04 -16.90
N ARG A 200 -20.18 24.94 -17.69
CA ARG A 200 -20.63 25.22 -19.08
C ARG A 200 -20.36 24.05 -20.02
N ALA A 201 -19.21 23.39 -19.89
CA ALA A 201 -18.86 22.23 -20.72
C ALA A 201 -19.75 21.01 -20.42
N LEU A 202 -20.07 20.77 -19.14
CA LEU A 202 -20.76 19.54 -18.71
C LEU A 202 -22.29 19.63 -18.75
N ALA A 203 -22.88 20.83 -18.68
CA ALA A 203 -24.33 21.00 -18.73
C ALA A 203 -24.99 20.38 -19.99
N PRO A 204 -24.44 20.55 -21.22
CA PRO A 204 -24.94 19.85 -22.40
C PRO A 204 -24.81 18.33 -22.33
N VAL A 205 -23.72 17.81 -21.77
CA VAL A 205 -23.49 16.37 -21.61
C VAL A 205 -24.48 15.76 -20.63
N ALA A 206 -24.78 16.47 -19.54
CA ALA A 206 -25.80 16.09 -18.55
C ALA A 206 -27.23 16.14 -19.14
N GLY A 207 -27.48 17.07 -20.07
CA GLY A 207 -28.75 17.18 -20.82
C GLY A 207 -28.89 16.15 -21.96
N GLY A 208 -27.85 15.38 -22.25
CA GLY A 208 -27.81 14.42 -23.35
C GLY A 208 -28.55 13.10 -23.12
N ARG A 209 -28.26 12.12 -23.98
CA ARG A 209 -28.88 10.79 -23.93
C ARG A 209 -28.52 10.04 -22.62
N PRO A 210 -29.43 9.22 -22.07
CA PRO A 210 -29.11 8.33 -20.96
C PRO A 210 -27.88 7.47 -21.24
N GLY A 211 -26.91 7.46 -20.33
CA GLY A 211 -25.66 6.75 -20.53
C GLY A 211 -24.61 7.06 -19.45
N ARG A 212 -23.42 6.49 -19.60
CA ARG A 212 -22.30 6.68 -18.66
C ARG A 212 -21.85 8.14 -18.60
N ALA A 213 -21.62 8.77 -19.76
CA ALA A 213 -21.17 10.15 -19.87
C ALA A 213 -22.15 11.13 -19.21
N ARG A 214 -23.45 10.97 -19.47
CA ARG A 214 -24.50 11.75 -18.77
C ARG A 214 -24.40 11.59 -17.25
N ARG A 215 -24.35 10.36 -16.73
CA ARG A 215 -24.27 10.14 -15.27
C ARG A 215 -23.04 10.79 -14.64
N GLN A 216 -21.89 10.71 -15.31
CA GLN A 216 -20.64 11.33 -14.86
C GLN A 216 -20.72 12.86 -14.89
N ALA A 217 -21.31 13.45 -15.94
CA ALA A 217 -21.56 14.88 -16.03
C ALA A 217 -22.53 15.37 -14.95
N GLU A 218 -23.63 14.65 -14.71
CA GLU A 218 -24.58 14.95 -13.62
C GLU A 218 -23.90 14.87 -12.24
N GLU A 219 -22.98 13.92 -12.04
CA GLU A 219 -22.20 13.79 -10.82
C GLU A 219 -21.22 14.94 -10.62
N ALA A 220 -20.54 15.35 -11.67
CA ALA A 220 -19.63 16.49 -11.66
C ALA A 220 -20.36 17.82 -11.41
N LEU A 221 -21.54 18.03 -12.01
CA LEU A 221 -22.34 19.23 -11.75
C LEU A 221 -22.84 19.30 -10.30
N ARG A 222 -23.27 18.17 -9.72
CA ARG A 222 -23.62 18.09 -8.30
C ARG A 222 -22.41 18.37 -7.40
N HIS A 223 -21.24 17.82 -7.74
CA HIS A 223 -20.01 18.11 -7.03
C HIS A 223 -19.66 19.61 -7.05
N LEU A 224 -19.78 20.26 -8.22
CA LEU A 224 -19.57 21.71 -8.36
C LEU A 224 -20.60 22.53 -7.57
N ALA A 225 -21.84 22.03 -7.40
CA ALA A 225 -22.89 22.65 -6.59
C ALA A 225 -22.79 22.33 -5.08
N GLY A 226 -21.84 21.50 -4.66
CA GLY A 226 -21.73 21.06 -3.26
C GLY A 226 -22.81 20.07 -2.80
N GLU A 227 -23.54 19.43 -3.71
CA GLU A 227 -24.59 18.45 -3.37
C GLU A 227 -24.01 17.05 -3.10
N PRO A 228 -24.56 16.30 -2.12
CA PRO A 228 -24.14 14.94 -1.84
C PRO A 228 -24.46 13.98 -2.99
N ALA A 229 -23.60 12.97 -3.19
CA ALA A 229 -23.81 11.94 -4.20
C ALA A 229 -25.09 11.11 -3.92
N PRO A 230 -25.89 10.76 -4.95
CA PRO A 230 -27.11 9.99 -4.78
C PRO A 230 -26.80 8.61 -4.19
N ALA A 231 -27.68 8.13 -3.30
CA ALA A 231 -27.60 6.77 -2.78
C ALA A 231 -27.72 5.76 -3.94
N PRO A 232 -26.97 4.64 -3.92
CA PRO A 232 -27.14 3.60 -4.92
C PRO A 232 -28.60 3.10 -4.94
N ALA A 233 -29.03 2.60 -6.10
CA ALA A 233 -30.39 2.08 -6.29
C ALA A 233 -30.77 1.14 -5.14
N ARG A 234 -32.00 1.30 -4.64
CA ARG A 234 -32.55 0.63 -3.46
C ARG A 234 -32.20 -0.86 -3.49
N THR A 235 -31.19 -1.23 -2.71
CA THR A 235 -30.73 -2.61 -2.66
C THR A 235 -31.58 -3.31 -1.62
N VAL A 236 -32.47 -4.19 -2.08
CA VAL A 236 -33.46 -4.84 -1.23
C VAL A 236 -32.90 -6.18 -0.75
N VAL A 237 -33.16 -6.50 0.51
CA VAL A 237 -32.93 -7.83 1.07
C VAL A 237 -33.68 -8.87 0.22
N PRO A 238 -33.04 -9.98 -0.19
CA PRO A 238 -33.76 -11.05 -0.87
C PRO A 238 -34.98 -11.48 -0.05
N ALA A 239 -36.15 -11.58 -0.70
CA ALA A 239 -37.39 -11.99 -0.02
C ALA A 239 -37.30 -13.40 0.62
N ALA A 240 -36.36 -14.23 0.16
CA ALA A 240 -36.08 -15.56 0.70
C ALA A 240 -35.36 -15.54 2.07
N TRP A 241 -34.77 -14.41 2.47
CA TRP A 241 -34.01 -14.32 3.72
C TRP A 241 -34.95 -14.16 4.93
N THR A 242 -35.02 -15.20 5.77
CA THR A 242 -35.76 -15.15 7.04
C THR A 242 -34.89 -14.51 8.13
N LEU A 243 -34.99 -13.19 8.29
CA LEU A 243 -34.19 -12.41 9.23
C LEU A 243 -34.34 -12.89 10.69
N PRO A 244 -33.24 -13.14 11.43
CA PRO A 244 -33.31 -13.55 12.82
C PRO A 244 -33.72 -12.37 13.71
N ARG A 245 -34.25 -12.69 14.90
CA ARG A 245 -34.63 -11.70 15.92
C ARG A 245 -33.39 -11.04 16.51
N ILE A 246 -33.46 -9.73 16.76
CA ILE A 246 -32.42 -8.95 17.43
C ILE A 246 -32.91 -8.58 18.83
N ARG A 247 -32.17 -8.95 19.88
CA ARG A 247 -32.48 -8.59 21.27
C ARG A 247 -32.01 -7.17 21.57
N LEU A 248 -32.79 -6.45 22.37
CA LEU A 248 -32.46 -5.10 22.83
C LEU A 248 -31.74 -5.16 24.18
N ALA A 249 -30.84 -4.20 24.44
CA ALA A 249 -30.08 -4.12 25.69
C ALA A 249 -30.99 -3.91 26.91
N GLY A 250 -32.11 -3.19 26.75
CA GLY A 250 -33.13 -2.98 27.78
C GLY A 250 -34.10 -4.16 27.99
N GLY A 251 -33.89 -5.29 27.30
CA GLY A 251 -34.79 -6.44 27.27
C GLY A 251 -35.82 -6.38 26.12
N GLY A 252 -36.32 -7.54 25.73
CA GLY A 252 -37.25 -7.68 24.60
C GLY A 252 -36.56 -7.89 23.24
N THR A 253 -37.34 -7.78 22.17
CA THR A 253 -36.88 -7.97 20.77
C THR A 253 -37.18 -6.73 19.95
N MET A 254 -36.23 -6.33 19.10
CA MET A 254 -36.39 -5.22 18.17
C MET A 254 -37.65 -5.42 17.30
N PRO A 255 -38.54 -4.41 17.20
CA PRO A 255 -39.72 -4.48 16.35
C PRO A 255 -39.36 -4.76 14.88
N ARG A 256 -40.22 -5.49 14.16
CA ARG A 256 -39.99 -5.82 12.74
C ARG A 256 -39.76 -4.59 11.86
N ARG A 257 -40.45 -3.48 12.16
CA ARG A 257 -40.28 -2.21 11.46
C ARG A 257 -38.85 -1.67 11.62
N ASP A 258 -38.25 -1.84 12.78
CA ASP A 258 -36.93 -1.31 13.11
C ASP A 258 -35.83 -2.20 12.57
N VAL A 259 -36.06 -3.53 12.56
CA VAL A 259 -35.22 -4.45 11.81
C VAL A 259 -35.20 -4.08 10.32
N ALA A 260 -36.36 -3.79 9.72
CA ALA A 260 -36.43 -3.38 8.31
C ALA A 260 -35.68 -2.05 8.06
N ARG A 261 -35.83 -1.06 8.93
CA ARG A 261 -35.09 0.21 8.88
C ARG A 261 -33.59 0.00 9.00
N LEU A 262 -33.17 -0.84 9.95
CA LEU A 262 -31.77 -1.19 10.15
C LEU A 262 -31.19 -1.84 8.89
N VAL A 263 -31.88 -2.82 8.29
CA VAL A 263 -31.34 -3.45 7.09
C VAL A 263 -31.30 -2.49 5.88
N GLU A 264 -32.32 -1.64 5.71
CA GLU A 264 -32.30 -0.59 4.68
C GLU A 264 -31.14 0.40 4.88
N ALA A 265 -30.72 0.65 6.12
CA ALA A 265 -29.50 1.41 6.39
C ALA A 265 -28.23 0.62 6.08
N LEU A 266 -28.15 -0.65 6.48
CA LEU A 266 -26.98 -1.49 6.23
C LEU A 266 -26.73 -1.73 4.73
N THR A 267 -27.77 -1.71 3.88
CA THR A 267 -27.57 -1.82 2.42
C THR A 267 -26.86 -0.60 1.82
N ARG A 268 -26.81 0.52 2.55
CA ARG A 268 -26.06 1.73 2.20
C ARG A 268 -24.63 1.72 2.76
N ALA A 269 -24.23 0.70 3.53
CA ALA A 269 -22.87 0.57 4.05
C ALA A 269 -21.87 0.48 2.90
N ARG A 270 -20.87 1.35 2.92
CA ARG A 270 -19.86 1.49 1.88
C ARG A 270 -18.57 2.05 2.49
N LEU A 271 -17.46 1.92 1.77
CA LEU A 271 -16.25 2.65 2.12
C LEU A 271 -16.53 4.15 2.04
N ALA A 272 -15.98 4.90 2.98
CA ALA A 272 -15.95 6.36 2.93
C ALA A 272 -15.21 6.81 1.67
N ASP A 273 -15.34 8.10 1.36
CA ASP A 273 -14.50 8.68 0.34
C ASP A 273 -13.02 8.51 0.73
N PRO A 274 -12.14 8.02 -0.18
CA PRO A 274 -10.71 8.08 0.05
C PRO A 274 -10.30 9.49 0.50
N PRO A 275 -9.52 9.63 1.56
CA PRO A 275 -8.91 10.92 1.85
C PRO A 275 -8.04 11.34 0.66
N GLU A 276 -8.08 12.63 0.34
CA GLU A 276 -7.31 13.18 -0.76
C GLU A 276 -5.80 13.02 -0.45
N PRO A 277 -4.98 12.50 -1.37
CA PRO A 277 -3.54 12.58 -1.21
C PRO A 277 -3.14 14.06 -1.11
N PRO A 278 -2.08 14.40 -0.33
CA PRO A 278 -1.57 15.76 -0.34
C PRO A 278 -1.23 16.17 -1.78
N PRO A 279 -1.60 17.39 -2.22
CA PRO A 279 -1.28 17.83 -3.57
C PRO A 279 0.25 17.94 -3.73
N GLY A 280 0.78 17.31 -4.78
CA GLY A 280 2.19 17.43 -5.18
C GLY A 280 2.99 16.12 -5.07
N ASP A 281 4.22 16.17 -5.59
CA ASP A 281 5.19 15.09 -5.46
C ASP A 281 5.81 15.16 -4.05
N PRO A 282 5.78 14.09 -3.24
CA PRO A 282 6.47 14.13 -1.96
C PRO A 282 7.97 14.38 -2.18
N ALA A 283 8.54 15.32 -1.43
CA ALA A 283 9.96 15.58 -1.44
C ALA A 283 10.70 14.27 -1.09
N PRO A 284 11.70 13.84 -1.89
CA PRO A 284 12.37 12.58 -1.62
C PRO A 284 13.11 12.72 -0.31
N ALA A 285 12.97 11.73 0.57
CA ALA A 285 13.64 11.74 1.88
C ALA A 285 15.17 11.87 1.78
N HIS A 286 15.76 11.67 0.59
CA HIS A 286 17.20 11.58 0.35
C HIS A 286 17.71 12.59 -0.70
N GLY A 287 16.99 13.69 -0.92
CA GLY A 287 17.48 14.83 -1.72
C GLY A 287 17.54 14.59 -3.24
N GLY A 288 16.74 13.66 -3.77
CA GLY A 288 16.52 13.50 -5.21
C GLY A 288 15.46 14.47 -5.76
N PRO A 289 15.26 14.49 -7.09
CA PRO A 289 14.13 15.21 -7.69
C PRO A 289 12.81 14.55 -7.25
N PRO A 290 11.75 15.33 -6.92
CA PRO A 290 10.48 14.79 -6.41
C PRO A 290 9.95 13.67 -7.30
N LEU A 291 9.69 12.49 -6.77
CA LEU A 291 9.13 11.42 -7.60
C LEU A 291 7.63 11.57 -7.63
N ALA A 292 7.02 11.44 -8.82
CA ALA A 292 5.59 11.26 -8.96
C ALA A 292 5.22 9.93 -8.28
N VAL A 293 4.91 10.00 -6.99
CA VAL A 293 4.55 8.83 -6.21
C VAL A 293 3.14 8.42 -6.61
N ALA A 294 3.02 7.25 -7.24
CA ALA A 294 1.75 6.57 -7.38
C ALA A 294 1.10 6.45 -6.00
N SER A 295 -0.19 6.79 -5.95
CA SER A 295 -1.18 6.87 -4.85
C SER A 295 -1.24 5.73 -3.81
N ALA A 296 -0.16 5.02 -3.51
CA ALA A 296 -0.07 4.02 -2.45
C ALA A 296 0.18 4.66 -1.07
N ALA A 297 0.48 5.96 -0.98
CA ALA A 297 0.69 6.66 0.29
C ALA A 297 -0.56 7.40 0.82
N ALA A 298 -1.69 7.36 0.09
CA ALA A 298 -2.93 7.98 0.54
C ALA A 298 -3.55 7.14 1.66
N VAL A 299 -4.04 7.80 2.72
CA VAL A 299 -4.80 7.15 3.78
C VAL A 299 -5.93 6.33 3.12
N GLN A 300 -6.11 5.08 3.52
CA GLN A 300 -7.10 4.19 2.89
C GLN A 300 -8.47 4.44 3.51
N PRO A 301 -9.56 4.53 2.72
CA PRO A 301 -10.88 4.81 3.25
C PRO A 301 -11.38 3.66 4.15
N LEU A 302 -11.79 4.01 5.37
CA LEU A 302 -12.52 3.11 6.26
C LEU A 302 -13.98 2.98 5.81
N VAL A 303 -14.74 2.06 6.42
CA VAL A 303 -16.19 2.00 6.19
C VAL A 303 -16.83 3.27 6.75
N HIS A 304 -17.70 3.90 5.97
CA HIS A 304 -18.42 5.11 6.34
C HIS A 304 -19.21 4.87 7.64
N PRO A 305 -19.21 5.79 8.60
CA PRO A 305 -20.00 5.63 9.82
C PRO A 305 -21.49 5.47 9.50
N PRO A 306 -22.26 4.76 10.33
CA PRO A 306 -23.71 4.69 10.15
C PRO A 306 -24.31 6.11 10.29
N ASP A 307 -25.47 6.34 9.67
CA ASP A 307 -26.20 7.60 9.90
C ASP A 307 -26.70 7.68 11.36
N PRO A 308 -26.95 8.89 11.91
CA PRO A 308 -27.26 9.06 13.33
C PRO A 308 -28.47 8.25 13.83
N ASP A 309 -29.46 7.99 12.97
CA ASP A 309 -30.63 7.20 13.34
C ASP A 309 -30.31 5.71 13.38
N THR A 310 -29.47 5.24 12.47
CA THR A 310 -28.93 3.88 12.49
C THR A 310 -28.03 3.65 13.70
N GLU A 311 -27.20 4.64 14.05
CA GLU A 311 -26.35 4.57 15.25
C GLU A 311 -27.18 4.39 16.52
N LYS A 312 -28.29 5.13 16.67
CA LYS A 312 -29.24 4.94 17.78
C LYS A 312 -29.82 3.53 17.82
N LEU A 313 -30.28 3.01 16.67
CA LEU A 313 -30.81 1.64 16.57
C LEU A 313 -29.76 0.59 16.95
N LEU A 314 -28.51 0.78 16.54
CA LEU A 314 -27.40 -0.12 16.88
C LEU A 314 -27.10 -0.07 18.40
N ALA A 315 -27.10 1.13 18.99
CA ALA A 315 -26.82 1.33 20.42
C ALA A 315 -27.88 0.72 21.35
N GLU A 316 -29.13 0.59 20.89
CA GLU A 316 -30.21 -0.07 21.63
C GLU A 316 -30.11 -1.61 21.59
N CYS A 317 -29.33 -2.18 20.68
CA CYS A 317 -29.19 -3.62 20.53
C CYS A 317 -28.28 -4.21 21.61
N GLU A 318 -28.57 -5.45 22.02
CA GLU A 318 -27.60 -6.24 22.75
C GLU A 318 -26.45 -6.65 21.83
N PRO A 319 -25.17 -6.38 22.18
CA PRO A 319 -24.03 -6.59 21.30
C PRO A 319 -23.92 -8.01 20.73
N GLY A 320 -24.10 -9.04 21.57
CA GLY A 320 -24.02 -10.44 21.14
C GLY A 320 -25.14 -10.84 20.18
N SER A 321 -26.35 -10.30 20.38
CA SER A 321 -27.48 -10.56 19.48
C SER A 321 -27.32 -9.85 18.14
N LEU A 322 -26.80 -8.62 18.15
CA LEU A 322 -26.49 -7.86 16.94
C LEU A 322 -25.39 -8.53 16.12
N ALA A 323 -24.32 -8.99 16.77
CA ALA A 323 -23.26 -9.75 16.12
C ALA A 323 -23.74 -11.09 15.56
N GLY A 324 -24.63 -11.79 16.28
CA GLY A 324 -25.32 -12.97 15.78
C GLY A 324 -26.11 -12.69 14.50
N PHE A 325 -26.82 -11.56 14.44
CA PHE A 325 -27.53 -11.10 13.24
C PHE A 325 -26.56 -10.80 12.09
N GLY A 326 -25.46 -10.09 12.35
CA GLY A 326 -24.41 -9.79 11.36
C GLY A 326 -23.78 -11.05 10.76
N ARG A 327 -23.40 -12.02 11.60
CA ARG A 327 -22.87 -13.32 11.15
C ARG A 327 -23.89 -14.10 10.33
N TRP A 328 -25.17 -14.05 10.71
CA TRP A 328 -26.22 -14.70 9.94
C TRP A 328 -26.34 -14.12 8.53
N LEU A 329 -26.36 -12.79 8.38
CA LEU A 329 -26.37 -12.13 7.06
C LEU A 329 -25.17 -12.56 6.20
N LEU A 330 -23.97 -12.56 6.79
CA LEU A 330 -22.75 -13.01 6.11
C LEU A 330 -22.87 -14.47 5.64
N SER A 331 -23.42 -15.34 6.50
CA SER A 331 -23.56 -16.77 6.21
C SER A 331 -24.58 -17.03 5.10
N GLN A 332 -25.72 -16.33 5.09
CA GLN A 332 -26.70 -16.44 4.02
C GLN A 332 -26.13 -15.96 2.68
N TRP A 333 -25.46 -14.81 2.67
CA TRP A 333 -24.84 -14.30 1.45
C TRP A 333 -23.77 -15.24 0.89
N LEU A 334 -22.98 -15.89 1.75
CA LEU A 334 -22.01 -16.91 1.33
C LEU A 334 -22.70 -18.16 0.78
N ALA A 335 -23.78 -18.62 1.41
CA ALA A 335 -24.56 -19.79 0.99
C ALA A 335 -25.22 -19.57 -0.39
N ASP A 336 -25.68 -18.36 -0.67
CA ASP A 336 -26.28 -17.98 -1.96
C ASP A 336 -25.26 -17.79 -3.09
N GLY A 337 -23.98 -18.13 -2.87
CA GLY A 337 -22.93 -17.99 -3.87
C GLY A 337 -22.39 -16.55 -4.01
N MET A 338 -22.59 -15.70 -2.99
CA MET A 338 -22.13 -14.32 -2.94
C MET A 338 -22.62 -13.46 -4.12
N PRO A 339 -23.94 -13.31 -4.30
CA PRO A 339 -24.50 -12.50 -5.39
C PRO A 339 -24.01 -11.03 -5.31
N PRO A 340 -23.62 -10.39 -6.44
CA PRO A 340 -23.10 -9.03 -6.45
C PRO A 340 -24.05 -7.97 -5.89
N ALA A 341 -25.37 -8.14 -6.09
CA ALA A 341 -26.38 -7.23 -5.59
C ALA A 341 -26.40 -7.14 -4.06
N GLN A 342 -25.95 -8.18 -3.34
CA GLN A 342 -25.89 -8.22 -1.88
C GLN A 342 -24.47 -8.02 -1.32
N ALA A 343 -23.53 -7.52 -2.13
CA ALA A 343 -22.15 -7.32 -1.70
C ALA A 343 -21.98 -6.33 -0.53
N TRP A 344 -23.00 -5.49 -0.25
CA TRP A 344 -23.08 -4.61 0.91
C TRP A 344 -23.00 -5.35 2.26
N VAL A 345 -23.32 -6.65 2.29
CA VAL A 345 -23.21 -7.47 3.51
C VAL A 345 -21.80 -7.47 4.10
N VAL A 346 -20.77 -7.31 3.25
CA VAL A 346 -19.38 -7.20 3.71
C VAL A 346 -19.13 -5.89 4.47
N PRO A 347 -19.25 -4.68 3.86
CA PRO A 347 -19.06 -3.42 4.59
C PRO A 347 -20.01 -3.26 5.79
N ALA A 348 -21.23 -3.80 5.72
CA ALA A 348 -22.16 -3.79 6.86
C ALA A 348 -21.58 -4.45 8.13
N GLN A 349 -20.68 -5.42 8.01
CA GLN A 349 -20.04 -6.06 9.18
C GLN A 349 -19.21 -5.08 10.02
N ALA A 350 -18.80 -3.93 9.47
CA ALA A 350 -18.14 -2.90 10.27
C ALA A 350 -19.05 -2.27 11.33
N HIS A 351 -20.38 -2.40 11.17
CA HIS A 351 -21.37 -1.83 12.09
C HIS A 351 -22.02 -2.90 12.99
N VAL A 352 -22.19 -4.11 12.48
CA VAL A 352 -22.93 -5.17 13.19
C VAL A 352 -22.08 -6.35 13.62
N GLY A 353 -20.86 -6.52 13.10
CA GLY A 353 -20.00 -7.66 13.40
C GLY A 353 -19.18 -7.49 14.69
N ASP A 354 -18.76 -8.60 15.28
CA ASP A 354 -17.82 -8.66 16.41
C ASP A 354 -16.53 -9.41 16.02
N ASP A 355 -15.68 -9.69 17.00
CA ASP A 355 -14.43 -10.45 16.80
C ASP A 355 -14.67 -11.86 16.27
N ALA A 356 -15.75 -12.54 16.68
CA ALA A 356 -16.11 -13.85 16.13
C ALA A 356 -16.55 -13.75 14.66
N THR A 357 -17.19 -12.66 14.26
CA THR A 357 -17.44 -12.35 12.84
C THR A 357 -16.14 -12.14 12.09
N MET A 358 -15.18 -11.41 12.67
CA MET A 358 -13.88 -11.14 12.03
C MET A 358 -13.04 -12.41 11.85
N ASP A 359 -13.10 -13.36 12.80
CA ASP A 359 -12.48 -14.68 12.68
C ASP A 359 -13.03 -15.50 11.50
N VAL A 360 -14.31 -15.32 11.15
CA VAL A 360 -14.92 -15.94 9.97
C VAL A 360 -14.58 -15.17 8.69
N LEU A 361 -14.60 -13.84 8.72
CA LEU A 361 -14.39 -13.00 7.55
C LEU A 361 -12.93 -13.02 7.07
N ALA A 362 -11.96 -12.92 7.97
CA ALA A 362 -10.55 -12.76 7.60
C ALA A 362 -9.97 -13.91 6.74
N PRO A 363 -10.27 -15.21 6.99
CA PRO A 363 -9.90 -16.28 6.07
C PRO A 363 -10.46 -16.10 4.65
N LEU A 364 -11.72 -15.66 4.51
CA LEU A 364 -12.36 -15.46 3.20
C LEU A 364 -11.71 -14.31 2.43
N VAL A 365 -11.41 -13.21 3.12
CA VAL A 365 -10.73 -12.03 2.54
C VAL A 365 -9.40 -12.43 1.90
N ARG A 366 -8.67 -13.37 2.51
CA ARG A 366 -7.39 -13.87 1.99
C ARG A 366 -7.53 -14.74 0.73
N THR A 367 -8.63 -15.45 0.54
CA THR A 367 -8.79 -16.39 -0.59
C THR A 367 -9.47 -15.77 -1.81
N TRP A 368 -10.22 -14.68 -1.63
CA TRP A 368 -10.91 -14.00 -2.73
C TRP A 368 -10.02 -13.51 -3.90
N PRO A 369 -8.81 -12.96 -3.67
CA PRO A 369 -7.89 -12.57 -4.74
C PRO A 369 -7.61 -13.66 -5.78
N ALA A 370 -7.35 -14.89 -5.34
CA ALA A 370 -7.05 -16.02 -6.22
C ALA A 370 -8.21 -16.39 -7.15
N GLY A 371 -9.44 -16.03 -6.79
CA GLY A 371 -10.63 -16.20 -7.62
C GLY A 371 -11.05 -14.96 -8.40
N GLY A 372 -10.16 -13.96 -8.57
CA GLY A 372 -10.46 -12.71 -9.28
C GLY A 372 -11.37 -11.74 -8.53
N ARG A 373 -11.69 -12.00 -7.25
CA ARG A 373 -12.65 -11.23 -6.43
C ARG A 373 -11.96 -10.13 -5.62
N TRP A 374 -11.12 -9.33 -6.28
CA TRP A 374 -10.26 -8.32 -5.65
C TRP A 374 -11.02 -7.26 -4.86
N GLU A 375 -12.16 -6.78 -5.39
CA GLU A 375 -12.94 -5.72 -4.72
C GLU A 375 -13.56 -6.20 -3.39
N ARG A 376 -13.91 -7.49 -3.30
CA ARG A 376 -14.41 -8.08 -2.04
C ARG A 376 -13.30 -8.16 -1.01
N SER A 377 -12.11 -8.59 -1.42
CA SER A 377 -10.93 -8.64 -0.55
C SER A 377 -10.63 -7.25 0.00
N ARG A 378 -10.66 -6.23 -0.88
CA ARG A 378 -10.51 -4.83 -0.49
C ARG A 378 -11.53 -4.39 0.56
N HIS A 379 -12.82 -4.62 0.34
CA HIS A 379 -13.86 -4.25 1.32
C HIS A 379 -13.66 -4.99 2.64
N GLY A 380 -13.29 -6.26 2.61
CA GLY A 380 -13.05 -7.04 3.81
C GLY A 380 -11.85 -6.55 4.63
N VAL A 381 -10.74 -6.16 3.99
CA VAL A 381 -9.61 -5.55 4.72
C VAL A 381 -10.03 -4.20 5.32
N ALA A 382 -10.80 -3.40 4.59
CA ALA A 382 -11.35 -2.13 5.10
C ALA A 382 -12.25 -2.34 6.33
N VAL A 383 -13.10 -3.37 6.32
CA VAL A 383 -13.94 -3.75 7.47
C VAL A 383 -13.08 -4.11 8.68
N LEU A 384 -12.08 -4.99 8.53
CA LEU A 384 -11.17 -5.36 9.62
C LEU A 384 -10.45 -4.13 10.20
N ALA A 385 -9.97 -3.24 9.34
CA ALA A 385 -9.33 -2.00 9.75
C ALA A 385 -10.29 -1.01 10.41
N THR A 386 -11.57 -0.99 10.00
CA THR A 386 -12.59 -0.11 10.57
C THR A 386 -13.00 -0.58 11.96
N VAL A 387 -13.32 -1.87 12.11
CA VAL A 387 -13.62 -2.50 13.40
C VAL A 387 -12.46 -2.26 14.37
N GLY A 388 -11.22 -2.47 13.91
CA GLY A 388 -10.03 -1.99 14.61
C GLY A 388 -9.78 -2.59 16.00
N THR A 389 -10.48 -3.68 16.36
CA THR A 389 -10.26 -4.46 17.58
C THR A 389 -8.94 -5.22 17.49
N ASP A 390 -8.45 -5.73 18.61
CA ASP A 390 -7.18 -6.46 18.63
C ASP A 390 -7.24 -7.75 17.80
N VAL A 391 -8.39 -8.45 17.79
CA VAL A 391 -8.62 -9.61 16.91
C VAL A 391 -8.60 -9.19 15.44
N ALA A 392 -9.34 -8.14 15.06
CA ALA A 392 -9.40 -7.68 13.68
C ALA A 392 -8.01 -7.25 13.17
N LEU A 393 -7.26 -6.47 13.96
CA LEU A 393 -5.93 -6.01 13.57
C LEU A 393 -4.88 -7.13 13.57
N ARG A 394 -5.00 -8.16 14.41
CA ARG A 394 -4.19 -9.38 14.30
C ARG A 394 -4.38 -10.07 12.95
N HIS A 395 -5.62 -10.12 12.45
CA HIS A 395 -5.88 -10.68 11.11
C HIS A 395 -5.24 -9.84 10.02
N VAL A 396 -5.31 -8.50 10.09
CA VAL A 396 -4.65 -7.60 9.14
C VAL A 396 -3.11 -7.80 9.18
N LEU A 397 -2.52 -7.90 10.37
CA LEU A 397 -1.08 -8.22 10.53
C LEU A 397 -0.70 -9.57 9.91
N ALA A 398 -1.54 -10.59 10.09
CA ALA A 398 -1.31 -11.90 9.50
C ALA A 398 -1.40 -11.90 7.96
N MET A 399 -2.15 -10.95 7.38
CA MET A 399 -2.22 -10.75 5.92
C MET A 399 -0.94 -10.12 5.36
N GLU A 400 -0.31 -9.19 6.08
CA GLU A 400 0.93 -8.49 5.65
C GLU A 400 2.04 -9.49 5.28
N GLY A 401 2.18 -10.57 6.06
CA GLY A 401 3.21 -11.59 5.85
C GLY A 401 2.83 -12.76 4.92
N ARG A 402 1.58 -12.84 4.45
CA ARG A 402 1.07 -13.99 3.68
C ARG A 402 0.58 -13.65 2.27
N ILE A 403 0.31 -12.38 1.98
CA ILE A 403 -0.07 -11.93 0.65
C ILE A 403 1.19 -11.62 -0.16
N SER A 404 1.34 -12.28 -1.31
CA SER A 404 2.44 -12.05 -2.24
C SER A 404 2.18 -10.80 -3.10
N GLY A 405 2.92 -9.73 -2.82
CA GLY A 405 3.03 -8.53 -3.66
C GLY A 405 1.72 -7.81 -4.06
N GLY A 406 1.88 -6.74 -4.84
CA GLY A 406 0.79 -6.03 -5.51
C GLY A 406 -0.08 -5.12 -4.62
N PRO A 407 -1.08 -4.44 -5.23
CA PRO A 407 -1.84 -3.36 -4.60
C PRO A 407 -2.59 -3.75 -3.31
N THR A 408 -2.94 -5.02 -3.16
CA THR A 408 -3.60 -5.52 -1.94
C THR A 408 -2.63 -5.58 -0.75
N LYS A 409 -1.37 -5.95 -0.97
CA LYS A 409 -0.34 -5.98 0.09
C LYS A 409 -0.03 -4.56 0.56
N ASP A 410 0.15 -3.64 -0.37
CA ASP A 410 0.42 -2.23 -0.05
C ASP A 410 -0.69 -1.64 0.82
N ARG A 411 -1.95 -1.89 0.42
CA ARG A 411 -3.14 -1.45 1.17
C ARG A 411 -3.24 -2.06 2.57
N VAL A 412 -2.83 -3.32 2.77
CA VAL A 412 -2.76 -3.92 4.11
C VAL A 412 -1.74 -3.16 4.99
N GLY A 413 -0.58 -2.82 4.42
CA GLY A 413 0.42 -1.98 5.09
C GLY A 413 -0.15 -0.62 5.50
N ASP A 414 -0.88 0.04 4.60
CA ASP A 414 -1.47 1.36 4.89
C ASP A 414 -2.52 1.31 6.00
N TYR A 415 -3.37 0.27 6.02
CA TYR A 415 -4.35 0.12 7.09
C TYR A 415 -3.69 -0.14 8.46
N LEU A 416 -2.58 -0.88 8.49
CA LEU A 416 -1.80 -1.07 9.71
C LEU A 416 -1.17 0.23 10.18
N ALA A 417 -0.60 1.03 9.27
CA ALA A 417 -0.04 2.34 9.58
C ALA A 417 -1.11 3.28 10.17
N GLN A 418 -2.30 3.32 9.56
CA GLN A 418 -3.42 4.11 10.06
C GLN A 418 -3.95 3.62 11.41
N ALA A 419 -4.07 2.30 11.60
CA ALA A 419 -4.50 1.73 12.88
C ALA A 419 -3.49 2.02 14.00
N ALA A 420 -2.19 1.95 13.69
CA ALA A 420 -1.14 2.28 14.64
C ALA A 420 -1.16 3.77 15.00
N ALA A 421 -1.27 4.66 14.00
CA ALA A 421 -1.37 6.10 14.19
C ALA A 421 -2.57 6.50 15.07
N ARG A 422 -3.76 5.89 14.84
CA ARG A 422 -4.95 6.11 15.69
C ARG A 422 -4.73 5.72 17.16
N ARG A 423 -3.79 4.81 17.44
CA ARG A 423 -3.42 4.40 18.81
C ARG A 423 -2.16 5.11 19.32
N GLY A 424 -1.60 6.07 18.58
CA GLY A 424 -0.35 6.75 18.95
C GLY A 424 0.87 5.84 18.92
N LEU A 425 0.89 4.84 18.04
CA LEU A 425 1.93 3.82 17.93
C LEU A 425 2.52 3.77 16.53
N SER A 426 3.74 3.24 16.41
CA SER A 426 4.25 2.73 15.15
C SER A 426 3.67 1.34 14.84
N VAL A 427 3.69 0.93 13.57
CA VAL A 427 3.24 -0.42 13.16
C VAL A 427 3.93 -1.54 13.96
N PRO A 428 5.25 -1.49 14.20
CA PRO A 428 5.88 -2.50 15.02
C PRO A 428 5.41 -2.50 16.48
N GLN A 429 5.23 -1.32 17.09
CA GLN A 429 4.70 -1.23 18.46
C GLN A 429 3.27 -1.79 18.57
N LEU A 430 2.44 -1.53 17.55
CA LEU A 430 1.11 -2.13 17.46
C LEU A 430 1.21 -3.66 17.36
N ALA A 431 2.07 -4.16 16.48
CA ALA A 431 2.25 -5.59 16.27
C ALA A 431 2.80 -6.33 17.51
N ASP A 432 3.65 -5.67 18.29
CA ASP A 432 4.18 -6.21 19.54
C ASP A 432 3.09 -6.29 20.62
N ARG A 433 2.24 -5.26 20.74
CA ARG A 433 1.09 -5.26 21.67
C ARG A 433 -0.02 -6.23 21.31
N LEU A 434 -0.21 -6.50 20.01
CA LEU A 434 -1.25 -7.41 19.53
C LEU A 434 -0.88 -8.89 19.64
N ALA A 435 0.35 -9.22 20.04
CA ALA A 435 0.80 -10.59 20.22
C ALA A 435 -0.08 -11.33 21.24
N ASP A 436 -0.46 -12.57 20.93
CA ASP A 436 -1.29 -13.39 21.81
C ASP A 436 -0.39 -14.07 22.87
N PRO A 437 -0.60 -13.82 24.17
CA PRO A 437 0.16 -14.47 25.22
C PRO A 437 -0.25 -15.92 25.45
N HIS A 438 -1.34 -16.41 24.83
CA HIS A 438 -1.92 -17.76 25.03
C HIS A 438 -2.26 -18.06 26.50
N GLY A 439 -2.58 -17.03 27.28
CA GLY A 439 -2.82 -17.11 28.73
C GLY A 439 -1.57 -17.40 29.57
N LEU A 440 -0.37 -17.42 28.97
CA LEU A 440 0.88 -17.68 29.70
C LEU A 440 1.30 -16.54 30.63
N ASP A 441 0.78 -15.34 30.39
CA ASP A 441 0.96 -14.14 31.20
C ASP A 441 0.24 -14.21 32.55
N THR A 442 -0.92 -14.86 32.58
CA THR A 442 -1.72 -15.12 33.80
C THR A 442 -1.51 -16.52 34.37
N GLY A 443 -0.92 -17.41 33.58
CA GLY A 443 -0.64 -18.80 33.94
C GLY A 443 -1.72 -19.76 33.45
N VAL A 444 -1.29 -20.91 32.93
CA VAL A 444 -2.21 -21.94 32.42
C VAL A 444 -2.17 -23.17 33.33
N THR A 445 -3.33 -23.55 33.87
CA THR A 445 -3.49 -24.77 34.67
C THR A 445 -4.45 -25.73 33.97
N LEU A 446 -4.00 -26.98 33.82
CA LEU A 446 -4.76 -28.06 33.22
C LEU A 446 -5.40 -28.90 34.32
N HIS A 447 -6.71 -28.80 34.49
CA HIS A 447 -7.45 -29.55 35.49
C HIS A 447 -7.87 -30.90 34.93
N TYR A 448 -7.52 -31.98 35.62
CA TYR A 448 -7.97 -33.34 35.28
C TYR A 448 -9.08 -33.81 36.25
N GLY A 449 -9.54 -32.93 37.14
CA GLY A 449 -10.39 -33.27 38.29
C GLY A 449 -9.56 -33.36 39.57
N PRO A 450 -9.18 -34.57 40.04
CA PRO A 450 -8.47 -34.76 41.31
C PRO A 450 -7.00 -34.33 41.29
N ARG A 451 -6.46 -34.02 40.10
CA ARG A 451 -5.09 -33.53 39.91
C ARG A 451 -5.07 -32.41 38.88
N ALA A 452 -4.09 -31.54 38.99
CA ALA A 452 -3.87 -30.45 38.05
C ALA A 452 -2.40 -30.35 37.66
N PHE A 453 -2.14 -29.81 36.47
CA PHE A 453 -0.79 -29.59 35.96
C PHE A 453 -0.65 -28.13 35.55
N ARG A 454 0.36 -27.43 36.10
CA ARG A 454 0.71 -26.09 35.64
C ARG A 454 1.51 -26.19 34.35
N VAL A 455 1.15 -25.41 33.33
CA VAL A 455 1.92 -25.31 32.10
C VAL A 455 2.92 -24.18 32.25
N ALA A 456 4.17 -24.46 31.89
CA ALA A 456 5.23 -23.48 31.76
C ALA A 456 5.92 -23.66 30.40
N VAL A 457 6.72 -22.67 30.02
CA VAL A 457 7.38 -22.61 28.71
C VAL A 457 8.85 -22.27 28.93
N ASP A 458 9.74 -22.92 28.19
CA ASP A 458 11.17 -22.60 28.21
C ASP A 458 11.54 -21.46 27.25
N GLU A 459 12.82 -21.08 27.22
CA GLU A 459 13.34 -19.99 26.39
C GLU A 459 13.20 -20.22 24.87
N HIS A 460 13.03 -21.48 24.46
CA HIS A 460 12.77 -21.87 23.08
C HIS A 460 11.28 -21.95 22.75
N LEU A 461 10.43 -21.48 23.67
CA LEU A 461 8.97 -21.51 23.55
C LEU A 461 8.40 -22.94 23.46
N THR A 462 9.08 -23.92 24.07
CA THR A 462 8.58 -25.29 24.19
C THR A 462 7.79 -25.44 25.49
N PRO A 463 6.47 -25.73 25.41
CA PRO A 463 5.65 -25.88 26.60
C PRO A 463 5.87 -27.24 27.27
N PHE A 464 5.89 -27.23 28.60
CA PHE A 464 6.00 -28.40 29.47
C PHE A 464 4.99 -28.31 30.63
N ALA A 465 4.67 -29.45 31.23
CA ALA A 465 3.80 -29.53 32.40
C ALA A 465 4.61 -29.66 33.69
N VAL A 466 4.08 -29.13 34.78
CA VAL A 466 4.62 -29.27 36.13
C VAL A 466 3.51 -29.87 36.99
N ASP A 467 3.80 -31.00 37.63
CA ASP A 467 2.84 -31.65 38.53
C ASP A 467 2.78 -30.97 39.92
N ALA A 468 1.90 -31.46 40.79
CA ALA A 468 1.73 -30.92 42.14
C ALA A 468 3.00 -31.03 43.02
N GLY A 469 3.90 -31.97 42.70
CA GLY A 469 5.19 -32.13 43.38
C GLY A 469 6.31 -31.26 42.80
N GLY A 470 6.00 -30.41 41.81
CA GLY A 470 6.99 -29.55 41.15
C GLY A 470 7.82 -30.26 40.06
N ARG A 471 7.54 -31.54 39.75
CA ARG A 471 8.31 -32.28 38.75
C ARG A 471 7.95 -31.80 37.34
N ARG A 472 8.98 -31.46 36.56
CA ARG A 472 8.86 -31.13 35.13
C ARG A 472 8.57 -32.39 34.30
N LEU A 473 7.50 -32.33 33.52
CA LEU A 473 7.06 -33.35 32.59
C LEU A 473 7.00 -32.75 31.18
N ALA A 474 7.55 -33.44 30.18
CA ALA A 474 7.51 -32.97 28.79
C ALA A 474 6.08 -32.74 28.25
N ARG A 475 5.10 -33.42 28.84
CA ARG A 475 3.66 -33.23 28.60
C ARG A 475 2.88 -33.78 29.80
N PRO A 476 1.64 -33.33 30.06
CA PRO A 476 0.81 -33.95 31.07
C PRO A 476 0.52 -35.42 30.66
N PRO A 477 0.39 -36.34 31.63
CA PRO A 477 0.03 -37.73 31.37
C PRO A 477 -1.28 -37.84 30.59
N ARG A 478 -1.49 -38.96 29.89
CA ARG A 478 -2.81 -39.25 29.32
C ARG A 478 -3.83 -39.35 30.46
N PRO A 479 -5.07 -38.84 30.28
CA PRO A 479 -6.12 -38.99 31.28
C PRO A 479 -6.37 -40.48 31.56
N GLY A 480 -6.46 -40.82 32.84
CA GLY A 480 -6.83 -42.16 33.33
C GLY A 480 -8.30 -42.22 33.74
N VAL A 481 -8.74 -43.39 34.20
CA VAL A 481 -10.14 -43.69 34.54
C VAL A 481 -10.70 -42.79 35.67
N ARG A 482 -9.84 -42.27 36.56
CA ARG A 482 -10.23 -41.41 37.68
C ARG A 482 -10.25 -39.91 37.34
N ASP A 483 -9.82 -39.53 36.14
CA ASP A 483 -9.80 -38.13 35.71
C ASP A 483 -11.16 -37.74 35.14
N THR A 484 -11.81 -36.74 35.73
CA THR A 484 -13.17 -36.29 35.35
C THR A 484 -13.16 -35.26 34.22
N GLU A 485 -12.00 -34.67 33.91
CA GLU A 485 -11.83 -33.66 32.85
C GLU A 485 -10.78 -34.07 31.81
N PRO A 486 -11.03 -35.13 31.00
CA PRO A 486 -10.06 -35.62 30.03
C PRO A 486 -9.71 -34.61 28.91
N GLY A 487 -10.56 -33.60 28.71
CA GLY A 487 -10.35 -32.53 27.70
C GLY A 487 -9.09 -31.69 27.93
N ALA A 488 -8.58 -31.64 29.16
CA ALA A 488 -7.38 -30.87 29.51
C ALA A 488 -6.11 -31.38 28.81
N HIS A 489 -6.01 -32.68 28.51
CA HIS A 489 -4.92 -33.20 27.70
C HIS A 489 -4.93 -32.60 26.28
N GLN A 490 -6.12 -32.50 25.68
CA GLN A 490 -6.27 -31.92 24.34
C GLN A 490 -6.03 -30.40 24.36
N GLN A 491 -6.37 -29.71 25.46
CA GLN A 491 -6.03 -28.31 25.65
C GLN A 491 -4.52 -28.08 25.60
N PHE A 492 -3.72 -28.90 26.28
CA PHE A 492 -2.24 -28.82 26.19
C PHE A 492 -1.74 -29.01 24.75
N LEU A 493 -2.28 -30.00 24.03
CA LEU A 493 -1.87 -30.27 22.64
C LEU A 493 -2.24 -29.13 21.69
N ARG A 494 -3.40 -28.49 21.89
CA ARG A 494 -3.80 -27.29 21.14
C ARG A 494 -2.89 -26.10 21.45
N LEU A 495 -2.64 -25.83 22.74
CA LEU A 495 -1.72 -24.79 23.19
C LEU A 495 -0.33 -24.97 22.57
N LYS A 496 0.23 -26.18 22.65
CA LYS A 496 1.53 -26.52 22.04
C LYS A 496 1.56 -26.24 20.54
N ARG A 497 0.49 -26.59 19.83
CA ARG A 497 0.40 -26.35 18.38
C ARG A 497 0.31 -24.85 18.06
N HIS A 498 -0.55 -24.12 18.76
CA HIS A 498 -0.77 -22.69 18.54
C HIS A 498 0.46 -21.87 18.89
N LEU A 499 1.07 -22.13 20.05
CA LEU A 499 2.30 -21.47 20.48
C LEU A 499 3.42 -21.63 19.45
N ARG A 500 3.61 -22.84 18.88
CA ARG A 500 4.61 -23.07 17.83
C ARG A 500 4.35 -22.21 16.58
N VAL A 501 3.10 -22.10 16.15
CA VAL A 501 2.71 -21.28 14.99
C VAL A 501 2.91 -19.79 15.28
N THR A 502 2.51 -19.33 16.46
CA THR A 502 2.68 -17.95 16.91
C THR A 502 4.15 -17.56 17.05
N ALA A 503 4.97 -18.41 17.66
CA ALA A 503 6.42 -18.22 17.78
C ALA A 503 7.07 -18.07 16.40
N ALA A 504 6.80 -19.00 15.47
CA ALA A 504 7.33 -18.93 14.11
C ALA A 504 6.89 -17.66 13.37
N ALA A 505 5.64 -17.23 13.54
CA ALA A 505 5.11 -16.02 12.92
C ALA A 505 5.80 -14.75 13.46
N HIS A 506 6.04 -14.66 14.77
CA HIS A 506 6.74 -13.53 15.38
C HIS A 506 8.24 -13.53 15.05
N THR A 507 8.90 -14.69 15.03
CA THR A 507 10.28 -14.82 14.56
C THR A 507 10.42 -14.29 13.13
N ALA A 508 9.58 -14.76 12.20
CA ALA A 508 9.60 -14.30 10.81
C ALA A 508 9.25 -12.80 10.68
N ARG A 509 8.39 -12.26 11.56
CA ARG A 509 8.11 -10.82 11.60
C ARG A 509 9.34 -10.03 12.03
N LEU A 510 9.99 -10.42 13.12
CA LEU A 510 11.18 -9.75 13.65
C LEU A 510 12.36 -9.84 12.67
N GLU A 511 12.49 -10.93 11.92
CA GLU A 511 13.45 -11.01 10.80
C GLU A 511 13.10 -10.00 9.69
N ARG A 512 11.82 -9.83 9.32
CA ARG A 512 11.39 -8.76 8.40
C ARG A 512 11.65 -7.37 8.95
N ASP A 513 11.46 -7.16 10.26
CA ASP A 513 11.74 -5.88 10.92
C ASP A 513 13.23 -5.53 10.86
N MET A 514 14.13 -6.52 10.89
CA MET A 514 15.57 -6.34 10.67
C MET A 514 15.86 -5.79 9.27
N PHE A 515 15.26 -6.36 8.21
CA PHE A 515 15.48 -5.89 6.84
C PHE A 515 14.84 -4.53 6.56
N ALA A 516 13.67 -4.27 7.13
CA ALA A 516 12.91 -3.05 6.91
C ALA A 516 13.29 -1.91 7.87
N HIS A 517 14.33 -2.09 8.69
CA HIS A 517 14.76 -1.13 9.73
C HIS A 517 13.59 -0.63 10.58
N ARG A 518 12.70 -1.53 11.00
CA ARG A 518 11.49 -1.16 11.76
C ARG A 518 11.85 -0.83 13.19
N LEU A 519 11.94 0.47 13.49
CA LEU A 519 12.37 0.99 14.79
C LEU A 519 11.22 1.10 15.80
N ARG A 520 11.56 0.96 17.08
CA ARG A 520 10.69 1.28 18.22
C ARG A 520 11.50 1.89 19.37
N PRO A 521 10.91 2.73 20.22
CA PRO A 521 11.62 3.29 21.35
C PRO A 521 12.11 2.23 22.34
N ALA A 522 13.27 2.41 22.95
CA ALA A 522 13.83 1.49 23.94
C ALA A 522 12.87 1.18 25.09
N ARG A 523 12.11 2.18 25.56
CA ARG A 523 11.07 2.01 26.60
C ARG A 523 9.98 1.01 26.21
N HIS A 524 9.72 0.86 24.91
CA HIS A 524 8.73 -0.10 24.41
C HIS A 524 9.28 -1.53 24.48
N VAL A 525 10.57 -1.72 24.17
CA VAL A 525 11.22 -3.04 24.30
C VAL A 525 11.14 -3.51 25.74
N THR A 526 11.51 -2.66 26.70
CA THR A 526 11.53 -3.01 28.12
C THR A 526 10.13 -3.17 28.72
N ALA A 527 9.16 -2.32 28.35
CA ALA A 527 7.83 -2.34 28.95
C ALA A 527 6.83 -3.30 28.27
N VAL A 528 7.05 -3.70 27.01
CA VAL A 528 6.10 -4.51 26.24
C VAL A 528 6.69 -5.83 25.79
N LEU A 529 7.86 -5.82 25.14
CA LEU A 529 8.41 -7.05 24.55
C LEU A 529 8.99 -7.97 25.62
N LEU A 530 9.83 -7.44 26.52
CA LEU A 530 10.52 -8.26 27.52
C LEU A 530 9.61 -8.95 28.54
N PRO A 531 8.52 -8.32 29.04
CA PRO A 531 7.58 -8.96 29.95
C PRO A 531 6.66 -9.97 29.25
N HIS A 532 6.51 -9.88 27.93
CA HIS A 532 5.57 -10.73 27.20
C HIS A 532 6.08 -12.20 27.16
N PRO A 533 5.25 -13.20 27.50
CA PRO A 533 5.68 -14.59 27.66
C PRO A 533 6.17 -15.24 26.35
N VAL A 534 5.65 -14.81 25.20
CA VAL A 534 6.12 -15.25 23.86
C VAL A 534 7.23 -14.37 23.29
N LEU A 535 7.06 -13.04 23.23
CA LEU A 535 8.04 -12.14 22.60
C LEU A 535 9.31 -11.96 23.43
N GLY A 536 9.24 -11.99 24.76
CA GLY A 536 10.39 -11.77 25.64
C GLY A 536 11.51 -12.78 25.41
N PRO A 537 11.22 -14.11 25.39
CA PRO A 537 12.21 -15.13 25.07
C PRO A 537 12.81 -15.02 23.66
N ILE A 538 12.06 -14.46 22.69
CA ILE A 538 12.59 -14.20 21.34
C ILE A 538 13.50 -12.98 21.37
N ALA A 539 13.05 -11.88 21.99
CA ALA A 539 13.77 -10.61 22.06
C ALA A 539 15.12 -10.72 22.77
N ARG A 540 15.22 -11.52 23.83
CA ARG A 540 16.49 -11.75 24.56
C ARG A 540 17.55 -12.47 23.72
N ARG A 541 17.13 -13.28 22.74
CA ARG A 541 18.03 -14.07 21.87
C ARG A 541 18.40 -13.35 20.57
N LEU A 542 18.05 -12.07 20.46
CA LEU A 542 18.37 -11.22 19.31
C LEU A 542 19.42 -10.18 19.69
N LEU A 543 20.24 -9.82 18.71
CA LEU A 543 21.10 -8.63 18.80
C LEU A 543 20.30 -7.40 18.37
N TRP A 544 20.20 -6.41 19.26
CA TRP A 544 19.51 -5.15 19.01
C TRP A 544 20.51 -4.09 18.57
N ALA A 545 20.00 -3.05 17.92
CA ALA A 545 20.79 -1.92 17.45
C ALA A 545 20.08 -0.61 17.81
N GLN A 546 20.85 0.33 18.35
CA GLN A 546 20.43 1.72 18.50
C GLN A 546 20.81 2.48 17.24
N TYR A 547 19.83 3.16 16.66
CA TYR A 547 20.01 3.91 15.42
C TYR A 547 19.97 5.43 15.64
N GLY A 548 20.67 6.16 14.80
CA GLY A 548 20.60 7.62 14.70
C GLY A 548 19.82 8.05 13.46
N PRO A 549 19.84 9.37 13.14
CA PRO A 549 19.27 9.89 11.90
C PRO A 549 19.78 9.12 10.66
N GLY A 550 18.88 8.86 9.71
CA GLY A 550 19.20 8.13 8.48
C GLY A 550 19.53 6.64 8.69
N HIS A 551 18.95 6.00 9.72
CA HIS A 551 19.18 4.59 10.05
C HIS A 551 20.66 4.22 10.25
N ARG A 552 21.48 5.19 10.68
CA ARG A 552 22.89 4.94 10.97
C ARG A 552 23.02 4.19 12.30
N LEU A 553 23.64 3.01 12.28
CA LEU A 553 23.99 2.27 13.49
C LEU A 553 24.87 3.12 14.42
N ILE A 554 24.40 3.36 15.65
CA ILE A 554 25.16 4.01 16.73
C ILE A 554 25.94 2.96 17.52
N ARG A 555 25.24 1.91 17.97
CA ARG A 555 25.81 0.77 18.68
C ARG A 555 24.86 -0.43 18.64
N ALA A 556 25.42 -1.62 18.74
CA ALA A 556 24.65 -2.85 18.97
C ALA A 556 24.59 -3.18 20.46
N LEU A 557 23.56 -3.90 20.87
CA LEU A 557 23.22 -4.21 22.25
C LEU A 557 22.62 -5.61 22.33
N ARG A 558 23.03 -6.41 23.31
CA ARG A 558 22.27 -7.62 23.71
C ARG A 558 21.37 -7.30 24.90
N ILE A 559 20.40 -8.16 25.15
CA ILE A 559 19.57 -8.10 26.35
C ILE A 559 20.02 -9.25 27.26
N ALA A 560 20.43 -8.92 28.48
CA ALA A 560 20.84 -9.90 29.48
C ALA A 560 19.63 -10.62 30.12
N GLU A 561 19.89 -11.66 30.91
CA GLU A 561 18.84 -12.47 31.55
C GLU A 561 17.93 -11.64 32.46
N ASP A 562 18.51 -10.67 33.16
CA ASP A 562 17.81 -9.72 34.03
C ASP A 562 17.01 -8.65 33.25
N GLY A 563 17.11 -8.64 31.92
CA GLY A 563 16.45 -7.68 31.04
C GLY A 563 17.21 -6.36 30.83
N SER A 564 18.40 -6.21 31.43
CA SER A 564 19.27 -5.06 31.15
C SER A 564 19.90 -5.14 29.76
N PHE A 565 20.28 -4.01 29.19
CA PHE A 565 21.05 -3.98 27.95
C PHE A 565 22.54 -4.15 28.27
N ALA A 566 23.28 -4.89 27.45
CA ALA A 566 24.72 -5.01 27.53
C ALA A 566 25.39 -4.70 26.17
N ASP A 567 26.54 -4.06 26.20
CA ASP A 567 27.29 -3.65 25.02
C ASP A 567 28.29 -4.73 24.53
N LEU A 568 29.14 -4.36 23.56
CA LEU A 568 30.14 -5.22 22.96
C LEU A 568 31.19 -5.73 23.97
N HIS A 569 31.37 -5.03 25.08
CA HIS A 569 32.26 -5.38 26.18
C HIS A 569 31.58 -6.18 27.28
N ASP A 570 30.33 -6.57 27.05
CA ASP A 570 29.49 -7.25 28.02
C ASP A 570 29.20 -6.39 29.26
N ALA A 571 29.42 -5.08 29.17
CA ALA A 571 29.12 -4.14 30.23
C ALA A 571 27.66 -3.69 30.13
N THR A 572 27.00 -3.53 31.28
CA THR A 572 25.66 -2.97 31.36
C THR A 572 25.63 -1.58 30.71
N ALA A 573 24.73 -1.41 29.74
CA ALA A 573 24.59 -0.20 28.95
C ALA A 573 23.26 0.49 29.27
N THR A 574 23.31 1.77 29.67
CA THR A 574 22.12 2.60 29.80
C THR A 574 21.67 3.08 28.42
N VAL A 575 20.38 2.89 28.12
CA VAL A 575 19.75 3.33 26.86
C VAL A 575 18.61 4.28 27.21
N ALA A 576 18.61 5.48 26.62
CA ALA A 576 17.52 6.43 26.81
C ALA A 576 16.19 5.82 26.34
N GLY A 577 15.09 6.04 27.07
CA GLY A 577 13.80 5.44 26.76
C GLY A 577 13.25 5.76 25.36
N ASP A 578 13.66 6.89 24.79
CA ASP A 578 13.26 7.36 23.46
C ASP A 578 14.26 7.01 22.36
N ALA A 579 15.38 6.37 22.71
CA ALA A 579 16.35 5.90 21.74
C ALA A 579 15.66 4.90 20.80
N PRO A 580 15.79 5.08 19.47
CA PRO A 580 15.15 4.19 18.52
C PRO A 580 15.98 2.91 18.40
N LEU A 581 15.36 1.80 18.76
CA LEU A 581 15.93 0.46 18.68
C LEU A 581 15.31 -0.32 17.52
N GLY A 582 16.17 -1.03 16.80
CA GLY A 582 15.80 -2.03 15.81
C GLY A 582 16.59 -3.32 16.04
N ILE A 583 16.41 -4.29 15.15
CA ILE A 583 17.17 -5.53 15.17
C ILE A 583 18.40 -5.34 14.27
N ALA A 584 19.58 -5.62 14.81
CA ALA A 584 20.83 -5.36 14.11
C ALA A 584 21.00 -6.30 12.90
N HIS A 585 21.33 -5.74 11.73
CA HIS A 585 21.75 -6.56 10.60
C HIS A 585 23.28 -6.80 10.68
N PRO A 586 23.78 -8.03 10.45
CA PRO A 586 25.22 -8.35 10.56
C PRO A 586 26.12 -7.53 9.64
N ALA A 587 25.61 -7.09 8.48
CA ALA A 587 26.36 -6.23 7.55
C ALA A 587 26.72 -4.85 8.15
N GLU A 588 25.97 -4.40 9.16
CA GLU A 588 26.16 -3.11 9.81
C GLU A 588 27.24 -3.16 10.89
N LEU A 589 27.46 -4.34 11.48
CA LEU A 589 28.37 -4.54 12.61
C LEU A 589 29.85 -4.41 12.24
N ARG A 590 30.20 -4.51 10.94
CA ARG A 590 31.57 -4.38 10.44
C ARG A 590 32.54 -5.28 11.24
N GLY A 591 33.58 -4.69 11.83
CA GLY A 591 34.60 -5.40 12.63
C GLY A 591 34.06 -6.00 13.94
N ASP A 592 32.95 -5.48 14.47
CA ASP A 592 32.41 -5.93 15.76
C ASP A 592 31.67 -7.27 15.64
N ARG A 593 31.31 -7.69 14.43
CA ARG A 593 30.56 -8.91 14.16
C ARG A 593 31.18 -10.15 14.80
N ALA A 594 32.50 -10.33 14.65
CA ALA A 594 33.20 -11.52 15.15
C ALA A 594 33.20 -11.59 16.69
N ARG A 595 33.14 -10.43 17.36
CA ARG A 595 33.07 -10.37 18.82
C ARG A 595 31.65 -10.62 19.32
N TRP A 596 30.63 -10.06 18.67
CA TRP A 596 29.24 -10.42 18.95
C TRP A 596 28.97 -11.92 18.75
N ALA A 597 29.49 -12.50 17.67
CA ALA A 597 29.37 -13.94 17.41
C ALA A 597 29.98 -14.79 18.54
N ARG A 598 31.14 -14.39 19.08
CA ARG A 598 31.73 -15.04 20.26
C ARG A 598 30.84 -14.91 21.49
N ILE A 599 30.39 -13.70 21.83
CA ILE A 599 29.48 -13.47 22.98
C ILE A 599 28.25 -14.37 22.89
N PHE A 600 27.58 -14.44 21.73
CA PHE A 600 26.40 -15.29 21.56
C PHE A 600 26.74 -16.80 21.69
N THR A 601 27.94 -17.21 21.31
CA THR A 601 28.41 -18.59 21.49
C THR A 601 28.75 -18.89 22.95
N ASP A 602 29.45 -17.99 23.64
CA ASP A 602 29.90 -18.14 25.03
C ASP A 602 28.72 -18.22 26.01
N TYR A 603 27.63 -17.50 25.71
CA TYR A 603 26.37 -17.57 26.46
C TYR A 603 25.39 -18.63 25.94
N GLU A 604 25.80 -19.47 24.99
CA GLU A 604 24.97 -20.52 24.37
C GLU A 604 23.63 -20.00 23.80
N ILE A 605 23.61 -18.75 23.32
CA ILE A 605 22.40 -18.08 22.84
C ILE A 605 22.06 -18.56 21.42
N LEU A 606 21.13 -19.50 21.34
CA LEU A 606 20.56 -19.94 20.05
C LEU A 606 19.59 -18.88 19.50
N GLN A 607 20.03 -18.17 18.46
CA GLN A 607 19.23 -17.13 17.83
C GLN A 607 17.99 -17.70 17.12
N PRO A 608 16.84 -16.99 17.15
CA PRO A 608 15.58 -17.49 16.60
C PRO A 608 15.57 -17.55 15.06
N PHE A 609 16.46 -16.81 14.41
CA PHE A 609 16.81 -16.89 12.99
C PHE A 609 18.30 -16.60 12.81
N PRO A 610 18.94 -16.98 11.70
CA PRO A 610 20.34 -16.62 11.45
C PRO A 610 20.48 -15.09 11.45
N GLN A 611 21.20 -14.55 12.44
CA GLN A 611 21.46 -13.11 12.55
C GLN A 611 22.96 -12.83 12.58
N VAL A 612 23.67 -13.04 13.70
CA VAL A 612 25.12 -12.74 13.78
C VAL A 612 25.96 -13.66 12.89
N HIS A 613 25.50 -14.90 12.69
CA HIS A 613 26.10 -15.89 11.82
C HIS A 613 25.52 -15.90 10.39
N ARG A 614 24.54 -15.05 10.09
CA ARG A 614 23.96 -14.95 8.75
C ARG A 614 25.03 -14.51 7.73
N PRO A 615 25.08 -15.10 6.53
CA PRO A 615 25.97 -14.61 5.48
C PRO A 615 25.77 -13.11 5.25
N ALA A 616 26.85 -12.35 5.17
CA ALA A 616 26.78 -10.91 4.94
C ALA A 616 28.04 -10.44 4.22
N VAL A 617 27.87 -9.49 3.31
CA VAL A 617 28.96 -8.87 2.56
C VAL A 617 29.28 -7.53 3.20
N ALA A 618 30.45 -7.42 3.81
CA ALA A 618 30.97 -6.15 4.32
C ALA A 618 31.86 -5.51 3.25
N LEU A 619 31.46 -4.33 2.76
CA LEU A 619 32.25 -3.59 1.77
C LEU A 619 33.51 -3.00 2.41
N THR A 620 34.64 -3.16 1.71
CA THR A 620 35.89 -2.47 2.04
C THR A 620 35.75 -0.95 1.90
N GLY A 621 36.72 -0.19 2.46
CA GLY A 621 36.77 1.26 2.30
C GLY A 621 36.66 1.72 0.84
N ALA A 622 37.46 1.10 -0.04
CA ALA A 622 37.48 1.39 -1.46
C ALA A 622 36.16 1.03 -2.17
N GLN A 623 35.56 -0.13 -1.84
CA GLN A 623 34.30 -0.54 -2.44
C GLN A 623 33.14 0.38 -2.06
N ARG A 624 33.11 0.94 -0.84
CA ARG A 624 32.08 1.91 -0.45
C ARG A 624 32.17 3.22 -1.24
N THR A 625 33.37 3.66 -1.59
CA THR A 625 33.58 4.87 -2.38
C THR A 625 33.44 4.62 -3.88
N ALA A 626 33.57 3.37 -4.33
CA ALA A 626 33.38 2.99 -5.71
C ALA A 626 31.91 3.11 -6.12
N THR A 627 31.69 3.51 -7.37
CA THR A 627 30.36 3.62 -7.98
C THR A 627 29.93 2.34 -8.70
N SER A 628 30.84 1.39 -8.88
CA SER A 628 30.55 0.03 -9.29
C SER A 628 31.48 -0.99 -8.64
N LEU A 629 31.07 -2.26 -8.67
CA LEU A 629 31.83 -3.41 -8.23
C LEU A 629 32.14 -4.29 -9.45
N ALA A 630 33.33 -4.86 -9.46
CA ALA A 630 33.75 -5.78 -10.52
C ALA A 630 32.84 -7.01 -10.59
N GLY A 631 32.48 -7.37 -11.82
CA GLY A 631 31.78 -8.62 -12.12
C GLY A 631 32.65 -9.87 -11.96
N PHE A 632 32.09 -11.01 -12.33
CA PHE A 632 32.74 -12.32 -12.26
C PHE A 632 32.04 -13.33 -13.19
N GLY A 633 32.74 -14.42 -13.49
CA GLY A 633 32.20 -15.53 -14.25
C GLY A 633 33.27 -16.60 -14.47
N PRO A 634 32.91 -17.70 -15.14
CA PRO A 634 31.58 -18.00 -15.69
C PRO A 634 30.54 -18.36 -14.60
N VAL A 635 29.26 -18.12 -14.89
CA VAL A 635 28.10 -18.45 -14.06
C VAL A 635 27.13 -19.33 -14.88
N PRO A 636 26.64 -20.46 -14.34
CA PRO A 636 25.65 -21.26 -15.05
C PRO A 636 24.32 -20.51 -15.27
N THR A 637 23.77 -20.57 -16.48
CA THR A 637 22.48 -19.96 -16.85
C THR A 637 21.35 -20.29 -15.88
N ARG A 638 21.30 -21.55 -15.41
CA ARG A 638 20.31 -22.03 -14.46
C ARG A 638 20.33 -21.28 -13.12
N GLU A 639 21.50 -20.83 -12.68
CA GLU A 639 21.65 -20.10 -11.41
C GLU A 639 21.20 -18.65 -11.57
N VAL A 640 21.45 -18.02 -12.73
CA VAL A 640 20.93 -16.68 -13.03
C VAL A 640 19.41 -16.70 -13.16
N ILE A 641 18.84 -17.73 -13.79
CA ILE A 641 17.38 -17.95 -13.84
C ILE A 641 16.83 -18.14 -12.41
N ALA A 642 17.50 -18.96 -11.58
CA ALA A 642 17.11 -19.15 -10.19
C ALA A 642 17.14 -17.84 -9.39
N LEU A 643 18.15 -16.98 -9.59
CA LEU A 643 18.21 -15.64 -8.99
C LEU A 643 17.03 -14.78 -9.42
N MET A 644 16.71 -14.73 -10.71
CA MET A 644 15.59 -13.94 -11.25
C MET A 644 14.23 -14.39 -10.71
N HIS A 645 14.07 -15.67 -10.36
CA HIS A 645 12.87 -16.19 -9.72
C HIS A 645 12.80 -15.95 -8.21
N ARG A 646 13.86 -15.43 -7.58
CA ARG A 646 13.80 -15.01 -6.18
C ARG A 646 13.02 -13.71 -6.04
N ASP A 647 12.26 -13.60 -4.95
CA ASP A 647 11.49 -12.40 -4.64
C ASP A 647 12.39 -11.15 -4.63
N GLY A 648 11.97 -10.12 -5.37
CA GLY A 648 12.65 -8.82 -5.39
C GLY A 648 13.63 -8.62 -6.55
N TRP A 649 13.96 -9.67 -7.31
CA TRP A 649 14.74 -9.54 -8.54
C TRP A 649 13.82 -9.36 -9.76
N ARG A 650 14.25 -8.52 -10.70
CA ARG A 650 13.54 -8.28 -11.96
C ARG A 650 14.54 -8.18 -13.10
N GLY A 651 14.25 -8.83 -14.23
CA GLY A 651 15.05 -8.67 -15.44
C GLY A 651 14.42 -7.64 -16.39
N ASN A 652 15.25 -7.00 -17.21
CA ASN A 652 14.85 -5.88 -18.09
C ASN A 652 14.14 -6.25 -19.42
N ALA A 653 14.11 -7.53 -19.84
CA ALA A 653 13.50 -7.94 -21.12
C ALA A 653 11.97 -7.78 -21.20
N TYR A 654 11.26 -7.81 -20.07
CA TYR A 654 9.80 -7.55 -20.08
C TYR A 654 9.48 -6.07 -20.33
N ASP A 655 10.48 -5.19 -20.21
CA ASP A 655 10.31 -3.75 -20.17
C ASP A 655 10.85 -3.04 -21.43
N LEU A 656 11.60 -3.74 -22.30
CA LEU A 656 12.33 -3.14 -23.44
C LEU A 656 11.91 -3.65 -24.83
N GLU A 657 10.87 -4.50 -24.93
CA GLU A 657 10.61 -5.31 -26.14
C GLU A 657 11.85 -6.09 -26.63
N GLN A 658 12.82 -6.28 -25.73
CA GLN A 658 14.03 -7.06 -25.99
C GLN A 658 13.74 -8.54 -25.76
N ASP A 659 14.32 -9.38 -26.60
CA ASP A 659 14.25 -10.83 -26.44
C ASP A 659 15.21 -11.36 -25.37
N THR A 660 16.02 -10.50 -24.73
CA THR A 660 17.02 -10.91 -23.74
C THR A 660 17.09 -10.00 -22.53
N HIS A 661 17.25 -10.59 -21.34
CA HIS A 661 17.57 -9.92 -20.10
C HIS A 661 19.09 -9.76 -20.04
N THR A 662 19.56 -8.53 -20.20
CA THR A 662 20.97 -8.14 -20.06
C THR A 662 21.27 -7.53 -18.70
N GLN A 663 20.24 -7.19 -17.93
CA GLN A 663 20.37 -6.64 -16.59
C GLN A 663 19.34 -7.26 -15.66
N LEU A 664 19.78 -7.53 -14.43
CA LEU A 664 18.91 -7.83 -13.30
C LEU A 664 18.93 -6.68 -12.31
N ALA A 665 17.76 -6.32 -11.80
CA ALA A 665 17.54 -5.21 -10.88
C ALA A 665 16.98 -5.72 -9.55
N ARG A 666 17.45 -5.15 -8.44
CA ARG A 666 16.93 -5.38 -7.08
C ARG A 666 16.77 -4.07 -6.32
N ASP A 667 15.58 -3.82 -5.80
CA ASP A 667 15.28 -2.66 -4.95
C ASP A 667 16.08 -2.73 -3.64
N LEU A 668 16.76 -1.63 -3.30
CA LEU A 668 17.55 -1.48 -2.07
C LEU A 668 16.86 -0.60 -1.02
N GLY A 669 15.65 -0.12 -1.29
CA GLY A 669 14.99 0.94 -0.52
C GLY A 669 15.57 2.32 -0.82
N GLY A 670 14.93 3.36 -0.25
CA GLY A 670 15.40 4.75 -0.39
C GLY A 670 15.39 5.29 -1.83
N GLY A 671 14.72 4.61 -2.77
CA GLY A 671 14.72 4.96 -4.18
C GLY A 671 16.00 4.55 -4.94
N LEU A 672 16.79 3.63 -4.39
CA LEU A 672 17.97 3.05 -5.03
C LEU A 672 17.73 1.60 -5.45
N THR A 673 18.38 1.19 -6.54
CA THR A 673 18.31 -0.16 -7.11
C THR A 673 19.73 -0.65 -7.36
N LEU A 674 20.03 -1.89 -6.97
CA LEU A 674 21.22 -2.60 -7.42
C LEU A 674 20.97 -3.19 -8.80
N LEU A 675 21.90 -2.98 -9.71
CA LEU A 675 21.91 -3.54 -11.04
C LEU A 675 23.07 -4.52 -11.19
N VAL A 676 22.78 -5.61 -11.90
CA VAL A 676 23.71 -6.69 -12.21
C VAL A 676 23.66 -6.90 -13.71
N GLU A 677 24.74 -6.55 -14.41
CA GLU A 677 24.83 -6.70 -15.85
C GLU A 677 25.33 -8.09 -16.24
N LEU A 678 24.72 -8.65 -17.28
CA LEU A 678 24.90 -10.00 -17.77
C LEU A 678 25.41 -9.99 -19.21
N ASP A 679 26.35 -10.88 -19.51
CA ASP A 679 26.89 -11.13 -20.84
C ASP A 679 26.94 -12.66 -21.07
N PRO A 680 26.32 -13.22 -22.13
CA PRO A 680 25.58 -12.55 -23.21
C PRO A 680 24.14 -12.15 -22.86
N GLY A 681 23.62 -12.51 -21.68
CA GLY A 681 22.24 -12.28 -21.26
C GLY A 681 21.33 -13.51 -21.38
N LEU A 682 20.11 -13.40 -20.85
CA LEU A 682 19.11 -14.50 -20.79
C LEU A 682 17.92 -14.26 -21.71
N ALA A 683 17.57 -15.19 -22.59
CA ALA A 683 16.37 -15.05 -23.42
C ALA A 683 15.07 -14.89 -22.59
N ARG A 684 14.16 -14.03 -23.05
CA ARG A 684 12.86 -13.70 -22.43
C ARG A 684 11.95 -14.92 -22.32
N SER A 685 11.90 -15.73 -23.38
CA SER A 685 11.37 -17.09 -23.35
C SER A 685 12.51 -18.00 -22.87
N ALA A 686 12.63 -18.17 -21.56
CA ALA A 686 13.69 -18.96 -20.95
C ALA A 686 13.59 -20.46 -21.32
N HIS A 687 14.01 -20.83 -22.54
CA HIS A 687 14.48 -22.17 -22.84
C HIS A 687 15.91 -22.25 -22.30
N ILE A 688 16.26 -23.31 -21.57
CA ILE A 688 17.63 -23.48 -21.05
C ILE A 688 18.57 -23.61 -22.26
N VAL A 689 19.18 -22.51 -22.69
CA VAL A 689 20.28 -22.52 -23.67
C VAL A 689 21.59 -22.65 -22.89
N SER A 690 22.50 -23.51 -23.34
CA SER A 690 23.71 -23.92 -22.62
C SER A 690 24.82 -22.87 -22.51
N HIS A 691 24.57 -21.61 -22.88
CA HIS A 691 25.58 -20.54 -22.82
C HIS A 691 25.81 -20.07 -21.39
N GLN A 692 27.02 -20.31 -20.86
CA GLN A 692 27.45 -19.72 -19.59
C GLN A 692 27.31 -18.19 -19.62
N GLN A 693 26.91 -17.63 -18.50
CA GLN A 693 26.77 -16.20 -18.29
C GLN A 693 28.02 -15.65 -17.61
N ARG A 694 28.27 -14.36 -17.79
CA ARG A 694 29.23 -13.59 -17.03
C ARG A 694 28.50 -12.40 -16.45
N ILE A 695 28.71 -12.15 -15.15
CA ILE A 695 28.35 -10.87 -14.56
C ILE A 695 29.48 -9.91 -14.90
N THR A 696 29.22 -8.85 -15.65
CA THR A 696 30.26 -7.91 -16.10
C THR A 696 30.51 -6.81 -15.07
N GLU A 697 29.44 -6.28 -14.49
CA GLU A 697 29.48 -5.17 -13.55
C GLU A 697 28.28 -5.23 -12.59
N LEU A 698 28.47 -4.69 -11.39
CA LEU A 698 27.38 -4.38 -10.46
C LEU A 698 27.42 -2.90 -10.07
N TRP A 699 26.32 -2.17 -10.15
CA TRP A 699 26.25 -0.77 -9.73
C TRP A 699 24.93 -0.42 -9.05
N ALA A 700 24.93 0.65 -8.27
CA ALA A 700 23.71 1.23 -7.75
C ALA A 700 23.25 2.37 -8.66
N ASP A 701 21.95 2.45 -8.90
CA ASP A 701 21.34 3.56 -9.61
C ASP A 701 20.03 3.98 -8.95
N HIS A 702 19.56 5.18 -9.27
CA HIS A 702 18.27 5.63 -8.82
C HIS A 702 17.16 4.85 -9.52
N ALA A 703 16.14 4.44 -8.78
CA ALA A 703 14.98 3.72 -9.31
C ALA A 703 14.12 4.55 -10.29
N TRP A 704 14.40 5.85 -10.45
CA TRP A 704 13.76 6.74 -11.41
C TRP A 704 14.54 6.92 -12.71
N SER A 705 15.82 6.60 -12.72
CA SER A 705 16.72 6.81 -13.87
C SER A 705 16.46 5.84 -15.01
N GLU A 706 15.65 4.81 -14.75
CA GLU A 706 15.41 3.72 -15.67
C GLU A 706 16.70 2.95 -16.05
N HIS A 707 17.76 3.17 -15.28
CA HIS A 707 19.04 2.48 -15.41
C HIS A 707 19.75 2.77 -16.74
N TRP A 708 19.38 3.87 -17.40
CA TRP A 708 19.99 4.33 -18.66
C TRP A 708 21.21 5.23 -18.45
N GLN A 709 21.62 5.47 -17.21
CA GLN A 709 22.77 6.32 -16.91
C GLN A 709 24.06 5.67 -17.42
N PRO A 710 24.80 6.30 -18.36
CA PRO A 710 26.04 5.74 -18.90
C PRO A 710 27.17 5.77 -17.89
N THR A 711 27.13 6.70 -16.94
CA THR A 711 28.15 6.86 -15.91
C THR A 711 27.62 6.39 -14.57
N ARG A 712 28.40 5.59 -13.85
CA ARG A 712 28.06 5.13 -12.50
C ARG A 712 28.33 6.27 -11.52
N GLN A 713 27.28 6.85 -10.95
CA GLN A 713 27.40 8.05 -10.09
C GLN A 713 27.22 7.77 -8.60
N ILE A 714 26.54 6.67 -8.23
CA ILE A 714 26.15 6.41 -6.84
C ILE A 714 27.22 5.56 -6.15
N PRO A 715 27.93 6.08 -5.14
CA PRO A 715 28.86 5.26 -4.37
C PRO A 715 28.10 4.16 -3.63
N MET A 716 28.62 2.93 -3.64
CA MET A 716 27.99 1.78 -2.97
C MET A 716 27.73 2.01 -1.48
N GLY A 717 28.55 2.85 -0.83
CA GLY A 717 28.38 3.22 0.56
C GLY A 717 27.17 4.11 0.86
N ARG A 718 26.48 4.65 -0.17
CA ARG A 718 25.21 5.38 -0.01
C ARG A 718 23.99 4.45 0.03
N CYS A 719 24.13 3.21 -0.41
CA CYS A 719 23.08 2.21 -0.33
C CYS A 719 22.83 1.78 1.11
N ASP A 720 21.61 1.31 1.38
CA ASP A 720 21.33 0.65 2.65
C ASP A 720 22.24 -0.58 2.83
N PRO A 721 23.03 -0.66 3.92
CA PRO A 721 24.01 -1.71 4.10
C PRO A 721 23.40 -3.11 4.25
N ALA A 722 22.19 -3.21 4.82
CA ALA A 722 21.50 -4.49 5.00
C ALA A 722 20.96 -4.98 3.64
N ALA A 723 20.17 -4.16 2.95
CA ALA A 723 19.60 -4.49 1.66
C ALA A 723 20.67 -4.79 0.60
N LEU A 724 21.73 -3.99 0.55
CA LEU A 724 22.85 -4.22 -0.37
C LEU A 724 23.59 -5.51 -0.04
N SER A 725 23.87 -5.78 1.24
CA SER A 725 24.50 -7.04 1.65
C SER A 725 23.69 -8.26 1.25
N GLU A 726 22.37 -8.25 1.50
CA GLU A 726 21.50 -9.36 1.12
C GLU A 726 21.49 -9.59 -0.40
N ALA A 727 21.44 -8.51 -1.18
CA ALA A 727 21.56 -8.57 -2.63
C ALA A 727 22.90 -9.18 -3.08
N LEU A 728 24.01 -8.71 -2.50
CA LEU A 728 25.35 -9.19 -2.84
C LEU A 728 25.60 -10.62 -2.38
N VAL A 729 25.04 -11.07 -1.25
CA VAL A 729 25.12 -12.48 -0.82
C VAL A 729 24.48 -13.38 -1.88
N GLU A 730 23.30 -13.01 -2.37
CA GLU A 730 22.61 -13.80 -3.39
C GLU A 730 23.36 -13.80 -4.72
N VAL A 731 23.89 -12.66 -5.14
CA VAL A 731 24.68 -12.55 -6.37
C VAL A 731 26.00 -13.31 -6.25
N TYR A 732 26.78 -13.10 -5.19
CA TYR A 732 28.05 -13.80 -5.01
C TYR A 732 27.88 -15.30 -4.75
N GLY A 733 26.71 -15.74 -4.28
CA GLY A 733 26.34 -17.15 -4.23
C GLY A 733 26.33 -17.84 -5.61
N LEU A 734 26.29 -17.08 -6.71
CA LEU A 734 26.40 -17.59 -8.07
C LEU A 734 27.82 -18.07 -8.44
N ARG A 735 28.84 -17.79 -7.61
CA ARG A 735 30.25 -18.15 -7.86
C ARG A 735 30.56 -19.65 -7.71
N GLY A 736 29.62 -20.43 -7.18
CA GLY A 736 29.81 -21.85 -6.86
C GLY A 736 30.25 -22.07 -5.43
#